data_AF-A0A661N742-F1
#
_entry.id   AF-A0A661N742-F1
#
_cell.length_a   1.000
_cell.length_b   1.000
_cell.length_c   1.000
_cell.angle_alpha   90.00
_cell.angle_beta   90.00
_cell.angle_gamma   90.00
#
_symmetry.space_group_name_H-M   'P 1'
#
loop_
_entity.id
_entity.type
_entity.pdbx_description
1 polymer ?
#
loop_
_entity_poly.entity_id
_entity_poly.type
_entity_poly.pdbx_seq_one_letter_code
_entity_poly.pdbx_strand_id
1 'polypeptide(L)'
;MSKEVSFDGRVAIVTGAGQGLGRSHALLLASRGAKVVVNDLGGSTAGEGKSSETADLVVEEIKQAGAEAVANYDSVEDGDAIVRTAMDTWGRVDIVINNAGILRDKSFKNMTDADWDIIFRVHSYGAYKVTKAAWPIMTEQGYGRILFTTSSAGIYGNFGQTNYGSAKLSLVGFANTLSLEGQRKNVLVNTIAPFAASRLTEGLLPPAVFDSLKPEYVSPIVAYLCSEENDTTGGVYEVGGGFYSGLRWERTKGKTFRLGRNVSPDDIRSNWKQINDFTEADHISSVMESLGPIIENVEAGPTKGGNEFIDADEALGSKYPDYVSSYDEGDLALYALGVGAAKDPNDEEALRLVYESHGGGMKALPTFAVIPGTNAILGFAKEGISPPGLNYGLDRLLHGEQYIELVRPLPLRATLTTRAVVKDIWDKGKGALVVTALDSYDEDGDLLIKSEMTAFIRGAGGWGGERGPSADVNVPPSRAPDVVVEDAIPQNQALLYRLSGDWNPLHADPAMAKAFGFERPILHGLCTFGYAGRRVLEHFAPAGNPDFFKSIKVRFADNVYPGDTLVTEMWKESDQRIVFRCKVKERDSVVISNAAIELFEELPKPKEKKPTVASDAVEGDAADAAVEVTSADIIAAIDHYLKENPAVAEKAQTVFQLKLSDPDSLWTIDLKTGSAGAGETAKPDATLQLAEESYVALQKGEADPMKLFSTGKLKIAGDMMSVNKIEALSEMPFDLVLEKAAARAGGAAPAAPVAAPQSREPLAPKLFEALGKRLEEQPGLANEVGAVLQFYVRDPDSKWVVDLKHQPPALKMGETDGATTTITLDDAELAELSSGETTTQSLFQRGRLRIDGDMQPAHRLNFLKGLI
;
A
#
# COMPACT_ATOMS: atom_id res chain seq x y z
N MET A 1 19.47 16.71 39.18
CA MET A 1 20.76 16.37 38.56
C MET A 1 20.85 14.85 38.53
N SER A 2 20.95 14.23 37.35
CA SER A 2 21.14 12.78 37.25
C SER A 2 22.46 12.39 37.91
N LYS A 3 22.49 11.20 38.49
CA LYS A 3 23.71 10.63 39.10
C LYS A 3 24.71 10.37 37.97
N GLU A 4 25.97 10.67 38.22
CA GLU A 4 27.06 10.46 37.26
C GLU A 4 27.43 8.97 37.18
N VAL A 5 27.72 8.46 35.98
CA VAL A 5 28.13 7.05 35.78
C VAL A 5 29.44 6.77 36.53
N SER A 6 29.38 5.81 37.46
CA SER A 6 30.49 5.39 38.33
C SER A 6 30.79 3.89 38.18
N PHE A 7 32.04 3.52 38.44
CA PHE A 7 32.57 2.16 38.45
C PHE A 7 33.22 1.80 39.79
N ASP A 8 32.85 2.49 40.87
CA ASP A 8 33.36 2.21 42.20
C ASP A 8 33.20 0.72 42.55
N GLY A 9 34.31 0.11 42.98
CA GLY A 9 34.34 -1.31 43.34
C GLY A 9 34.31 -2.29 42.17
N ARG A 10 34.38 -1.82 40.92
CA ARG A 10 34.48 -2.66 39.71
C ARG A 10 35.93 -2.86 39.29
N VAL A 11 36.24 -4.07 38.82
CA VAL A 11 37.54 -4.41 38.23
C VAL A 11 37.41 -4.58 36.72
N ALA A 12 38.18 -3.79 35.96
CA ALA A 12 38.17 -3.79 34.51
C ALA A 12 39.49 -4.31 33.93
N ILE A 13 39.40 -5.20 32.95
CA ILE A 13 40.51 -5.62 32.09
C ILE A 13 40.37 -4.90 30.75
N VAL A 14 41.39 -4.15 30.35
CA VAL A 14 41.47 -3.54 29.02
C VAL A 14 42.68 -4.12 28.29
N THR A 15 42.44 -4.86 27.21
CA THR A 15 43.50 -5.45 26.39
C THR A 15 43.99 -4.46 25.33
N GLY A 16 45.29 -4.45 25.04
CA GLY A 16 45.92 -3.45 24.16
C GLY A 16 45.77 -2.02 24.69
N ALA A 17 45.96 -1.84 26.00
CA ALA A 17 45.71 -0.60 26.72
C ALA A 17 46.92 0.32 26.86
N GLY A 18 48.08 -0.02 26.29
CA GLY A 18 49.28 0.80 26.37
C GLY A 18 49.20 2.07 25.54
N GLN A 19 48.40 2.09 24.47
CA GLN A 19 48.26 3.23 23.54
C GLN A 19 46.84 3.36 22.96
N GLY A 20 46.58 4.46 22.24
CA GLY A 20 45.37 4.64 21.43
C GLY A 20 44.04 4.50 22.18
N LEU A 21 43.10 3.76 21.58
CA LEU A 21 41.76 3.52 22.13
C LEU A 21 41.80 2.83 23.50
N GLY A 22 42.57 1.75 23.63
CA GLY A 22 42.67 1.00 24.88
C GLY A 22 43.19 1.87 26.04
N ARG A 23 44.22 2.70 25.80
CA ARG A 23 44.70 3.68 26.79
C ARG A 23 43.59 4.64 27.20
N SER A 24 42.86 5.19 26.23
CA SER A 24 41.75 6.12 26.51
C SER A 24 40.63 5.47 27.33
N HIS A 25 40.28 4.21 27.03
CA HIS A 25 39.30 3.45 27.79
C HIS A 25 39.75 3.22 29.24
N ALA A 26 41.01 2.80 29.43
CA ALA A 26 41.59 2.54 30.74
C ALA A 26 41.60 3.81 31.62
N LEU A 27 42.04 4.94 31.07
CA LEU A 27 42.07 6.23 31.79
C LEU A 27 40.66 6.69 32.17
N LEU A 28 39.69 6.59 31.26
CA LEU A 28 38.31 7.01 31.55
C LEU A 28 37.69 6.14 32.64
N LEU A 29 37.77 4.81 32.53
CA LEU A 29 37.24 3.91 33.56
C LEU A 29 37.88 4.16 34.93
N ALA A 30 39.20 4.32 34.98
CA ALA A 30 39.93 4.61 36.22
C ALA A 30 39.52 5.94 36.85
N SER A 31 39.36 7.00 36.04
CA SER A 31 38.88 8.31 36.50
C SER A 31 37.48 8.29 37.10
N ARG A 32 36.72 7.20 36.85
CA ARG A 32 35.35 6.97 37.32
C ARG A 32 35.27 5.85 38.37
N GLY A 33 36.39 5.48 38.99
CA GLY A 33 36.44 4.59 40.16
C GLY A 33 36.74 3.12 39.86
N ALA A 34 36.92 2.73 38.60
CA ALA A 34 37.30 1.36 38.26
C ALA A 34 38.75 1.07 38.66
N LYS A 35 39.01 -0.17 39.10
CA LYS A 35 40.38 -0.71 39.23
C LYS A 35 40.76 -1.37 37.92
N VAL A 36 41.86 -0.98 37.29
CA VAL A 36 42.12 -1.35 35.89
C VAL A 36 43.36 -2.24 35.74
N VAL A 37 43.19 -3.42 35.12
CA VAL A 37 44.30 -4.16 34.52
C VAL A 37 44.59 -3.56 33.14
N VAL A 38 45.76 -2.94 33.01
CA VAL A 38 46.28 -2.41 31.75
C VAL A 38 47.10 -3.53 31.10
N ASN A 39 46.48 -4.30 30.20
CA ASN A 39 47.19 -5.32 29.43
C ASN A 39 47.73 -4.73 28.13
N ASP A 40 49.04 -4.88 27.89
CA ASP A 40 49.64 -4.60 26.58
C ASP A 40 50.90 -5.47 26.37
N LEU A 41 51.04 -6.03 25.16
CA LEU A 41 52.23 -6.79 24.80
C LEU A 41 53.44 -5.87 24.54
N GLY A 42 53.19 -4.60 24.19
CA GLY A 42 54.20 -3.61 23.81
C GLY A 42 54.88 -3.88 22.47
N GLY A 43 54.22 -4.66 21.60
CA GLY A 43 54.66 -4.93 20.23
C GLY A 43 54.28 -3.81 19.26
N SER A 44 54.81 -3.87 18.03
CA SER A 44 54.45 -2.97 16.95
C SER A 44 53.02 -3.22 16.44
N THR A 45 52.46 -2.30 15.64
CA THR A 45 51.16 -2.47 14.96
C THR A 45 51.11 -3.65 13.99
N ALA A 46 52.29 -4.15 13.63
CA ALA A 46 52.52 -5.35 12.83
C ALA A 46 52.47 -6.65 13.67
N GLY A 47 52.48 -6.58 15.00
CA GLY A 47 52.57 -7.75 15.88
C GLY A 47 53.99 -8.27 16.08
N GLU A 48 55.00 -7.38 15.99
CA GLU A 48 56.41 -7.73 16.20
C GLU A 48 56.94 -7.11 17.50
N GLY A 49 57.74 -7.86 18.27
CA GLY A 49 58.36 -7.40 19.51
C GLY A 49 57.49 -7.51 20.76
N LYS A 50 58.09 -7.27 21.93
CA LYS A 50 57.45 -7.24 23.26
C LYS A 50 58.14 -6.19 24.13
N SER A 51 57.38 -5.36 24.85
CA SER A 51 57.90 -4.35 25.77
C SER A 51 56.95 -4.14 26.95
N SER A 52 57.48 -4.10 28.18
CA SER A 52 56.67 -3.80 29.37
C SER A 52 56.35 -2.31 29.50
N GLU A 53 57.20 -1.44 28.96
CA GLU A 53 57.19 0.01 29.17
C GLU A 53 55.85 0.66 28.82
N THR A 54 55.19 0.20 27.76
CA THR A 54 53.93 0.82 27.30
C THR A 54 52.78 0.64 28.29
N ALA A 55 52.65 -0.53 28.92
CA ALA A 55 51.64 -0.76 29.95
C ALA A 55 52.01 -0.03 31.25
N ASP A 56 53.30 -0.03 31.61
CA ASP A 56 53.81 0.62 32.82
C ASP A 56 53.53 2.12 32.83
N LEU A 57 53.77 2.82 31.71
CA LEU A 57 53.50 4.26 31.58
C LEU A 57 52.03 4.62 31.82
N VAL A 58 51.09 3.83 31.29
CA VAL A 58 49.65 4.08 31.49
C VAL A 58 49.24 3.80 32.94
N VAL A 59 49.82 2.77 33.57
CA VAL A 59 49.59 2.48 34.99
C VAL A 59 50.12 3.63 35.87
N GLU A 60 51.30 4.16 35.57
CA GLU A 60 51.85 5.32 36.28
C GLU A 60 50.95 6.55 36.14
N GLU A 61 50.44 6.82 34.93
CA GLU A 61 49.51 7.93 34.69
C GLU A 61 48.21 7.78 35.48
N ILE A 62 47.62 6.58 35.50
CA ILE A 62 46.41 6.28 36.30
C ILE A 62 46.68 6.49 37.80
N LYS A 63 47.82 6.03 38.29
CA LYS A 63 48.23 6.19 39.70
C LYS A 63 48.49 7.65 40.06
N GLN A 64 49.11 8.42 39.17
CA GLN A 64 49.33 9.85 39.36
C GLN A 64 48.01 10.64 39.41
N ALA A 65 46.98 10.17 38.70
CA ALA A 65 45.63 10.70 38.78
C ALA A 65 44.85 10.24 40.03
N GLY A 66 45.44 9.43 40.91
CA GLY A 66 44.86 8.99 42.18
C GLY A 66 43.97 7.75 42.10
N ALA A 67 44.01 7.00 40.99
CA ALA A 67 43.24 5.77 40.80
C ALA A 67 44.12 4.50 40.85
N GLU A 68 43.49 3.32 40.90
CA GLU A 68 44.19 2.04 41.01
C GLU A 68 44.34 1.33 39.65
N ALA A 69 45.58 0.93 39.32
CA ALA A 69 45.86 0.09 38.15
C ALA A 69 47.06 -0.84 38.35
N VAL A 70 47.07 -1.94 37.61
CA VAL A 70 48.17 -2.92 37.53
C VAL A 70 48.44 -3.27 36.07
N ALA A 71 49.72 -3.46 35.71
CA ALA A 71 50.12 -3.82 34.37
C ALA A 71 50.05 -5.35 34.18
N ASN A 72 49.72 -5.78 32.96
CA ASN A 72 49.92 -7.15 32.50
C ASN A 72 50.61 -7.12 31.12
N TYR A 73 51.57 -8.03 30.91
CA TYR A 73 52.43 -8.04 29.71
C TYR A 73 52.24 -9.27 28.82
N ASP A 74 51.18 -10.06 29.06
CA ASP A 74 50.93 -11.31 28.34
C ASP A 74 50.24 -11.05 27.00
N SER A 75 50.43 -11.97 26.04
CA SER A 75 49.64 -11.97 24.81
C SER A 75 48.18 -12.29 25.16
N VAL A 76 47.23 -11.73 24.40
CA VAL A 76 45.82 -12.10 24.52
C VAL A 76 45.55 -13.57 24.20
N GLU A 77 46.48 -14.24 23.52
CA GLU A 77 46.47 -15.70 23.33
C GLU A 77 46.56 -16.46 24.67
N ASP A 78 47.18 -15.86 25.69
CA ASP A 78 47.33 -16.36 27.04
C ASP A 78 46.32 -15.73 28.01
N GLY A 79 45.06 -15.58 27.56
CA GLY A 79 44.02 -14.85 28.32
C GLY A 79 43.80 -15.30 29.77
N ASP A 80 44.09 -16.56 30.11
CA ASP A 80 44.05 -17.07 31.49
C ASP A 80 45.03 -16.33 32.42
N ALA A 81 46.21 -15.94 31.92
CA ALA A 81 47.20 -15.17 32.67
C ALA A 81 46.76 -13.73 32.90
N ILE A 82 46.14 -13.11 31.90
CA ILE A 82 45.59 -11.75 31.98
C ILE A 82 44.49 -11.68 33.05
N VAL A 83 43.54 -12.62 33.02
CA VAL A 83 42.46 -12.70 34.01
C VAL A 83 43.02 -13.00 35.40
N ARG A 84 44.04 -13.86 35.49
CA ARG A 84 44.72 -14.14 36.76
C ARG A 84 45.33 -12.89 37.39
N THR A 85 45.89 -11.97 36.61
CA THR A 85 46.40 -10.69 37.16
C THR A 85 45.31 -9.92 37.91
N ALA A 86 44.09 -9.85 37.37
CA ALA A 86 42.96 -9.20 38.06
C ALA A 86 42.56 -9.96 39.34
N MET A 87 42.49 -11.29 39.27
CA MET A 87 42.12 -12.14 40.40
C MET A 87 43.16 -12.11 41.53
N ASP A 88 44.45 -12.17 41.21
CA ASP A 88 45.52 -12.11 42.21
C ASP A 88 45.61 -10.73 42.88
N THR A 89 45.24 -9.65 42.16
CA THR A 89 45.33 -8.28 42.68
C THR A 89 44.09 -7.88 43.48
N TRP A 90 42.90 -8.22 42.99
CA TRP A 90 41.62 -7.71 43.55
C TRP A 90 40.55 -8.78 43.75
N GLY A 91 40.80 -10.04 43.40
CA GLY A 91 39.91 -11.17 43.68
C GLY A 91 38.63 -11.23 42.85
N ARG A 92 38.49 -10.40 41.81
CA ARG A 92 37.29 -10.30 40.96
C ARG A 92 37.60 -9.74 39.58
N VAL A 93 36.68 -9.97 38.63
CA VAL A 93 36.64 -9.31 37.31
C VAL A 93 35.20 -8.96 36.98
N ASP A 94 34.94 -7.70 36.63
CA ASP A 94 33.60 -7.19 36.33
C ASP A 94 33.45 -6.77 34.86
N ILE A 95 34.52 -6.23 34.27
CA ILE A 95 34.51 -5.65 32.92
C ILE A 95 35.68 -6.24 32.12
N VAL A 96 35.43 -6.66 30.88
CA VAL A 96 36.46 -7.10 29.93
C VAL A 96 36.26 -6.37 28.61
N ILE A 97 37.25 -5.55 28.22
CA ILE A 97 37.29 -4.85 26.93
C ILE A 97 38.34 -5.51 26.04
N ASN A 98 37.86 -6.29 25.07
CA ASN A 98 38.67 -6.97 24.06
C ASN A 98 39.02 -5.99 22.92
N ASN A 99 40.02 -5.13 23.16
CA ASN A 99 40.47 -4.09 22.25
C ASN A 99 41.78 -4.42 21.51
N ALA A 100 42.62 -5.34 22.02
CA ALA A 100 43.91 -5.67 21.41
C ALA A 100 43.80 -6.01 19.91
N GLY A 101 44.79 -5.56 19.12
CA GLY A 101 44.74 -5.71 17.67
C GLY A 101 46.00 -5.29 16.92
N ILE A 102 46.14 -5.84 15.71
CA ILE A 102 47.26 -5.62 14.78
C ILE A 102 46.74 -5.55 13.34
N LEU A 103 47.57 -5.14 12.37
CA LEU A 103 47.23 -5.16 10.94
C LEU A 103 48.24 -5.93 10.09
N ARG A 104 47.72 -6.63 9.07
CA ARG A 104 48.47 -7.35 8.03
C ARG A 104 47.75 -7.20 6.69
N ASP A 105 47.70 -5.95 6.22
CA ASP A 105 46.94 -5.59 5.02
C ASP A 105 47.66 -6.09 3.76
N LYS A 106 46.98 -6.94 3.00
CA LYS A 106 47.42 -7.50 1.73
C LYS A 106 46.21 -7.74 0.85
N SER A 107 46.30 -7.40 -0.44
CA SER A 107 45.33 -7.91 -1.43
C SER A 107 45.21 -9.42 -1.30
N PHE A 108 44.01 -10.00 -1.43
CA PHE A 108 43.75 -11.42 -1.17
C PHE A 108 44.77 -12.38 -1.82
N LYS A 109 45.15 -12.12 -3.08
CA LYS A 109 46.17 -12.90 -3.81
C LYS A 109 47.57 -12.93 -3.14
N ASN A 110 47.96 -11.84 -2.49
CA ASN A 110 49.30 -11.63 -1.93
C ASN A 110 49.34 -11.87 -0.41
N MET A 111 48.22 -12.24 0.20
CA MET A 111 48.14 -12.56 1.62
C MET A 111 48.75 -13.94 1.84
N THR A 112 49.70 -14.03 2.76
CA THR A 112 50.27 -15.32 3.16
C THR A 112 49.43 -15.96 4.27
N ASP A 113 49.55 -17.27 4.47
CA ASP A 113 48.90 -17.96 5.60
C ASP A 113 49.34 -17.36 6.95
N ALA A 114 50.59 -16.91 7.07
CA ALA A 114 51.08 -16.24 8.26
C ALA A 114 50.39 -14.88 8.51
N ASP A 115 50.12 -14.11 7.44
CA ASP A 115 49.36 -12.85 7.52
C ASP A 115 47.90 -13.11 7.94
N TRP A 116 47.31 -14.21 7.49
CA TRP A 116 45.96 -14.64 7.89
C TRP A 116 45.93 -15.07 9.36
N ASP A 117 46.79 -16.02 9.73
CA ASP A 117 46.75 -16.68 11.02
C ASP A 117 47.01 -15.72 12.17
N ILE A 118 47.99 -14.81 12.04
CA ILE A 118 48.32 -13.89 13.14
C ILE A 118 47.16 -12.94 13.46
N ILE A 119 46.41 -12.51 12.44
CA ILE A 119 45.24 -11.65 12.60
C ILE A 119 44.14 -12.39 13.37
N PHE A 120 43.83 -13.64 12.99
CA PHE A 120 42.85 -14.44 13.71
C PHE A 120 43.30 -14.81 15.13
N ARG A 121 44.59 -15.12 15.34
CA ARG A 121 45.15 -15.44 16.65
C ARG A 121 45.01 -14.28 17.64
N VAL A 122 45.36 -13.06 17.22
CA VAL A 122 45.28 -11.88 18.10
C VAL A 122 43.84 -11.42 18.29
N HIS A 123 43.08 -11.25 17.20
CA HIS A 123 41.76 -10.62 17.29
C HIS A 123 40.66 -11.56 17.76
N SER A 124 40.48 -12.70 17.09
CA SER A 124 39.36 -13.60 17.37
C SER A 124 39.71 -14.59 18.48
N TYR A 125 40.82 -15.32 18.33
CA TYR A 125 41.23 -16.32 19.32
C TYR A 125 41.67 -15.69 20.64
N GLY A 126 42.38 -14.56 20.61
CA GLY A 126 42.75 -13.80 21.79
C GLY A 126 41.54 -13.31 22.58
N ALA A 127 40.57 -12.67 21.89
CA ALA A 127 39.32 -12.23 22.52
C ALA A 127 38.52 -13.42 23.10
N TYR A 128 38.49 -14.56 22.39
CA TYR A 128 37.93 -15.81 22.91
C TYR A 128 38.65 -16.24 24.20
N LYS A 129 39.98 -16.31 24.21
CA LYS A 129 40.78 -16.78 25.34
C LYS A 129 40.58 -15.93 26.60
N VAL A 130 40.64 -14.60 26.47
CA VAL A 130 40.43 -13.67 27.59
C VAL A 130 38.99 -13.78 28.11
N THR A 131 38.00 -13.75 27.21
CA THR A 131 36.59 -13.83 27.60
C THR A 131 36.26 -15.18 28.23
N LYS A 132 36.78 -16.29 27.69
CA LYS A 132 36.58 -17.64 28.22
C LYS A 132 37.11 -17.79 29.64
N ALA A 133 38.25 -17.17 29.94
CA ALA A 133 38.85 -17.18 31.28
C ALA A 133 38.02 -16.35 32.28
N ALA A 134 37.47 -15.20 31.86
CA ALA A 134 36.66 -14.33 32.72
C ALA A 134 35.20 -14.82 32.91
N TRP A 135 34.66 -15.56 31.94
CA TRP A 135 33.26 -16.00 31.91
C TRP A 135 32.75 -16.73 33.17
N PRO A 136 33.42 -17.79 33.68
CA PRO A 136 32.96 -18.47 34.89
C PRO A 136 32.92 -17.54 36.11
N ILE A 137 33.88 -16.62 36.23
CA ILE A 137 33.95 -15.64 37.32
C ILE A 137 32.74 -14.69 37.25
N MET A 138 32.49 -14.08 36.08
CA MET A 138 31.37 -13.15 35.90
C MET A 138 30.00 -13.82 36.12
N THR A 139 29.83 -15.04 35.62
CA THR A 139 28.57 -15.78 35.76
C THR A 139 28.30 -16.27 37.18
N GLU A 140 29.34 -16.65 37.94
CA GLU A 140 29.24 -16.98 39.36
C GLU A 140 28.93 -15.74 40.22
N GLN A 141 29.55 -14.61 39.90
CA GLN A 141 29.30 -13.32 40.57
C GLN A 141 27.89 -12.74 40.28
N GLY A 142 27.23 -13.16 39.19
CA GLY A 142 25.98 -12.55 38.75
C GLY A 142 26.14 -11.12 38.21
N TYR A 143 27.33 -10.78 37.71
CA TYR A 143 27.63 -9.49 37.09
C TYR A 143 28.80 -9.64 36.11
N GLY A 144 28.62 -9.16 34.89
CA GLY A 144 29.68 -9.01 33.91
C GLY A 144 29.33 -8.03 32.80
N ARG A 145 30.35 -7.35 32.28
CA ARG A 145 30.25 -6.52 31.08
C ARG A 145 31.40 -6.85 30.15
N ILE A 146 31.08 -7.33 28.95
CA ILE A 146 32.07 -7.71 27.95
C ILE A 146 31.87 -6.85 26.73
N LEU A 147 32.95 -6.23 26.26
CA LEU A 147 32.94 -5.44 25.04
C LEU A 147 33.93 -6.03 24.03
N PHE A 148 33.45 -6.23 22.81
CA PHE A 148 34.30 -6.58 21.68
C PHE A 148 34.51 -5.37 20.76
N THR A 149 35.71 -5.26 20.19
CA THR A 149 36.04 -4.24 19.21
C THR A 149 36.01 -4.84 17.80
N THR A 150 34.91 -4.66 17.06
CA THR A 150 34.83 -4.92 15.61
C THR A 150 35.39 -3.73 14.81
N SER A 151 35.02 -3.57 13.54
CA SER A 151 35.36 -2.40 12.72
C SER A 151 34.40 -2.26 11.55
N SER A 152 34.34 -1.07 10.94
CA SER A 152 33.60 -0.86 9.69
C SER A 152 34.15 -1.74 8.55
N ALA A 153 35.45 -2.10 8.56
CA ALA A 153 36.03 -3.07 7.63
C ALA A 153 35.51 -4.50 7.86
N GLY A 154 35.11 -4.85 9.08
CA GLY A 154 34.40 -6.09 9.37
C GLY A 154 32.95 -6.04 8.88
N ILE A 155 32.25 -4.93 9.14
CA ILE A 155 30.81 -4.79 8.84
C ILE A 155 30.55 -4.66 7.34
N TYR A 156 31.33 -3.83 6.63
CA TYR A 156 31.09 -3.47 5.23
C TYR A 156 32.12 -4.05 4.25
N GLY A 157 33.20 -4.64 4.78
CA GLY A 157 34.37 -5.02 3.98
C GLY A 157 35.30 -3.83 3.69
N ASN A 158 36.57 -4.13 3.43
CA ASN A 158 37.55 -3.15 2.97
C ASN A 158 38.61 -3.82 2.08
N PHE A 159 39.08 -3.13 1.04
CA PHE A 159 40.04 -3.69 0.10
C PHE A 159 41.37 -4.02 0.80
N GLY A 160 41.90 -5.22 0.56
CA GLY A 160 43.18 -5.66 1.14
C GLY A 160 43.10 -6.11 2.61
N GLN A 161 41.90 -6.25 3.17
CA GLN A 161 41.68 -6.59 4.58
C GLN A 161 40.81 -7.85 4.76
N THR A 162 40.92 -8.84 3.88
CA THR A 162 40.10 -10.06 3.98
C THR A 162 40.29 -10.80 5.31
N ASN A 163 41.53 -10.91 5.80
CA ASN A 163 41.85 -11.46 7.13
C ASN A 163 41.24 -10.61 8.26
N TYR A 164 41.52 -9.31 8.28
CA TYR A 164 41.11 -8.39 9.33
C TYR A 164 39.60 -8.20 9.39
N GLY A 165 38.94 -7.96 8.26
CA GLY A 165 37.48 -7.86 8.17
C GLY A 165 36.79 -9.13 8.67
N SER A 166 37.27 -10.32 8.25
CA SER A 166 36.73 -11.60 8.72
C SER A 166 36.90 -11.79 10.23
N ALA A 167 38.09 -11.50 10.76
CA ALA A 167 38.38 -11.62 12.18
C ALA A 167 37.60 -10.62 13.05
N LYS A 168 37.30 -9.43 12.51
CA LYS A 168 36.52 -8.40 13.21
C LYS A 168 35.02 -8.70 13.18
N LEU A 169 34.48 -9.22 12.07
CA LEU A 169 33.07 -9.58 12.00
C LEU A 169 32.74 -10.83 12.84
N SER A 170 33.70 -11.75 13.03
CA SER A 170 33.51 -12.91 13.92
C SER A 170 33.22 -12.51 15.37
N LEU A 171 33.73 -11.36 15.82
CA LEU A 171 33.47 -10.82 17.15
C LEU A 171 32.01 -10.38 17.34
N VAL A 172 31.34 -9.92 16.28
CA VAL A 172 29.89 -9.69 16.29
C VAL A 172 29.16 -11.02 16.49
N GLY A 173 29.59 -12.08 15.80
CA GLY A 173 29.05 -13.43 16.00
C GLY A 173 29.23 -13.97 17.43
N PHE A 174 30.39 -13.70 18.05
CA PHE A 174 30.62 -14.01 19.47
C PHE A 174 29.65 -13.25 20.37
N ALA A 175 29.52 -11.93 20.19
CA ALA A 175 28.61 -11.11 20.97
C ALA A 175 27.15 -11.58 20.85
N ASN A 176 26.70 -11.90 19.63
CA ASN A 176 25.34 -12.40 19.38
C ASN A 176 25.03 -13.66 20.19
N THR A 177 25.97 -14.59 20.31
CA THR A 177 25.76 -15.84 21.06
C THR A 177 25.91 -15.63 22.57
N LEU A 178 27.00 -14.98 22.99
CA LEU A 178 27.30 -14.77 24.41
C LEU A 178 26.30 -13.84 25.09
N SER A 179 25.72 -12.87 24.38
CA SER A 179 24.63 -12.05 24.91
C SER A 179 23.46 -12.89 25.39
N LEU A 180 23.07 -13.93 24.64
CA LEU A 180 21.99 -14.85 24.99
C LEU A 180 22.37 -15.77 26.16
N GLU A 181 23.59 -16.30 26.16
CA GLU A 181 24.09 -17.17 27.24
C GLU A 181 24.25 -16.42 28.57
N GLY A 182 24.66 -15.15 28.53
CA GLY A 182 25.02 -14.34 29.69
C GLY A 182 23.85 -13.55 30.31
N GLN A 183 22.82 -13.19 29.53
CA GLN A 183 21.77 -12.26 29.96
C GLN A 183 21.10 -12.66 31.28
N ARG A 184 20.73 -13.95 31.44
CA ARG A 184 20.08 -14.45 32.67
C ARG A 184 20.99 -14.39 33.92
N LYS A 185 22.29 -14.20 33.73
CA LYS A 185 23.31 -14.06 34.77
C LYS A 185 23.82 -12.63 34.91
N ASN A 186 23.15 -11.66 34.27
CA ASN A 186 23.57 -10.25 34.22
C ASN A 186 25.02 -10.10 33.70
N VAL A 187 25.40 -10.96 32.75
CA VAL A 187 26.61 -10.84 31.95
C VAL A 187 26.20 -10.31 30.58
N LEU A 188 26.42 -9.02 30.37
CA LEU A 188 26.00 -8.33 29.15
C LEU A 188 27.18 -8.19 28.19
N VAL A 189 26.90 -8.37 26.91
CA VAL A 189 27.94 -8.45 25.87
C VAL A 189 27.56 -7.54 24.72
N ASN A 190 28.40 -6.56 24.40
CA ASN A 190 28.15 -5.62 23.30
C ASN A 190 29.39 -5.52 22.39
N THR A 191 29.22 -4.91 21.22
CA THR A 191 30.29 -4.70 20.24
C THR A 191 30.34 -3.24 19.81
N ILE A 192 31.54 -2.70 19.64
CA ILE A 192 31.77 -1.40 19.02
C ILE A 192 32.59 -1.52 17.74
N ALA A 193 32.28 -0.68 16.76
CA ALA A 193 33.03 -0.43 15.53
C ALA A 193 33.60 1.00 15.61
N PRO A 194 34.79 1.18 16.20
CA PRO A 194 35.34 2.50 16.41
C PRO A 194 36.00 3.06 15.15
N PHE A 195 35.88 4.38 14.99
CA PHE A 195 36.63 5.19 14.04
C PHE A 195 37.38 6.29 14.79
N ALA A 196 38.67 6.06 15.01
CA ALA A 196 39.57 7.01 15.65
C ALA A 196 40.89 7.06 14.87
N ALA A 197 41.50 8.25 14.83
CA ALA A 197 42.85 8.41 14.35
C ALA A 197 43.80 7.59 15.23
N SER A 198 44.61 6.77 14.59
CA SER A 198 45.65 5.99 15.26
C SER A 198 46.88 5.90 14.37
N ARG A 199 47.96 5.31 14.87
CA ARG A 199 49.14 4.96 14.06
C ARG A 199 48.78 4.10 12.84
N LEU A 200 47.65 3.39 12.88
CA LEU A 200 47.16 2.57 11.77
C LEU A 200 46.56 3.40 10.62
N THR A 201 46.19 4.67 10.86
CA THR A 201 45.55 5.56 9.88
C THR A 201 46.41 6.79 9.55
N GLU A 202 47.65 6.84 10.05
CA GLU A 202 48.58 7.95 9.88
C GLU A 202 49.02 8.06 8.40
N GLY A 203 48.86 9.24 7.80
CA GLY A 203 49.16 9.49 6.38
C GLY A 203 48.03 9.15 5.39
N LEU A 204 46.94 8.51 5.83
CA LEU A 204 45.76 8.23 4.98
C LEU A 204 44.72 9.37 5.03
N LEU A 205 44.73 10.18 6.09
CA LEU A 205 43.77 11.26 6.32
C LEU A 205 44.45 12.64 6.29
N PRO A 206 43.74 13.71 5.89
CA PRO A 206 44.21 15.07 6.06
C PRO A 206 44.50 15.38 7.55
N PRO A 207 45.55 16.16 7.88
CA PRO A 207 45.96 16.42 9.27
C PRO A 207 44.83 16.96 10.17
N ALA A 208 44.03 17.92 9.67
CA ALA A 208 42.92 18.50 10.43
C ALA A 208 41.83 17.47 10.80
N VAL A 209 41.62 16.47 9.93
CA VAL A 209 40.67 15.38 10.19
C VAL A 209 41.27 14.39 11.19
N PHE A 210 42.56 14.06 11.03
CA PHE A 210 43.29 13.19 11.95
C PHE A 210 43.27 13.75 13.39
N ASP A 211 43.55 15.04 13.56
CA ASP A 211 43.58 15.71 14.87
C ASP A 211 42.19 15.77 15.56
N SER A 212 41.12 15.67 14.78
CA SER A 212 39.74 15.72 15.26
C SER A 212 39.20 14.34 15.65
N LEU A 213 39.79 13.24 15.16
CA LEU A 213 39.32 11.87 15.40
C LEU A 213 39.96 11.26 16.66
N LYS A 214 39.74 11.93 17.79
CA LYS A 214 40.36 11.59 19.06
C LYS A 214 39.76 10.31 19.69
N PRO A 215 40.58 9.39 20.23
CA PRO A 215 40.11 8.22 20.99
C PRO A 215 39.14 8.56 22.14
N GLU A 216 39.28 9.75 22.71
CA GLU A 216 38.44 10.28 23.80
C GLU A 216 36.97 10.44 23.39
N TYR A 217 36.65 10.47 22.09
CA TYR A 217 35.26 10.47 21.60
C TYR A 217 34.67 9.05 21.47
N VAL A 218 35.47 8.00 21.64
CA VAL A 218 35.00 6.60 21.64
C VAL A 218 34.81 6.08 23.06
N SER A 219 35.73 6.39 23.97
CA SER A 219 35.70 5.91 25.35
C SER A 219 34.38 6.13 26.12
N PRO A 220 33.62 7.22 25.91
CA PRO A 220 32.35 7.44 26.64
C PRO A 220 31.30 6.34 26.41
N ILE A 221 31.07 5.91 25.17
CA ILE A 221 30.11 4.82 24.90
C ILE A 221 30.63 3.47 25.43
N VAL A 222 31.95 3.25 25.36
CA VAL A 222 32.60 2.07 25.95
C VAL A 222 32.36 2.00 27.46
N ALA A 223 32.58 3.11 28.17
CA ALA A 223 32.30 3.19 29.60
C ALA A 223 30.82 2.95 29.87
N TYR A 224 29.92 3.63 29.17
CA TYR A 224 28.47 3.48 29.39
C TYR A 224 27.99 2.04 29.17
N LEU A 225 28.37 1.39 28.06
CA LEU A 225 28.06 -0.02 27.79
C LEU A 225 28.65 -0.99 28.84
N CYS A 226 29.71 -0.58 29.54
CA CYS A 226 30.33 -1.35 30.62
C CYS A 226 29.83 -0.95 32.02
N SER A 227 28.87 -0.05 32.12
CA SER A 227 28.34 0.41 33.40
C SER A 227 27.20 -0.47 33.91
N GLU A 228 26.93 -0.38 35.21
CA GLU A 228 25.79 -1.05 35.84
C GLU A 228 24.45 -0.43 35.42
N GLU A 229 24.45 0.84 35.01
CA GLU A 229 23.27 1.57 34.54
C GLU A 229 22.82 1.14 33.13
N ASN A 230 23.69 0.47 32.37
CA ASN A 230 23.33 -0.07 31.07
C ASN A 230 22.84 -1.52 31.20
N ASP A 231 21.68 -1.77 30.60
CA ASP A 231 21.01 -3.07 30.51
C ASP A 231 21.06 -3.68 29.10
N THR A 232 21.77 -3.03 28.18
CA THR A 232 21.84 -3.44 26.78
C THR A 232 22.79 -4.61 26.61
N THR A 233 22.41 -5.59 25.78
CA THR A 233 23.24 -6.73 25.39
C THR A 233 22.93 -7.11 23.95
N GLY A 234 23.91 -7.66 23.23
CA GLY A 234 23.80 -7.99 21.81
C GLY A 234 23.88 -6.79 20.87
N GLY A 235 24.15 -5.58 21.38
CA GLY A 235 24.25 -4.37 20.56
C GLY A 235 25.53 -4.30 19.74
N VAL A 236 25.43 -3.70 18.56
CA VAL A 236 26.58 -3.32 17.70
C VAL A 236 26.51 -1.83 17.46
N TYR A 237 27.59 -1.10 17.76
CA TYR A 237 27.61 0.36 17.69
C TYR A 237 28.75 0.90 16.86
N GLU A 238 28.47 1.74 15.88
CA GLU A 238 29.49 2.56 15.21
C GLU A 238 29.72 3.85 15.98
N VAL A 239 30.99 4.21 16.17
CA VAL A 239 31.37 5.36 16.99
C VAL A 239 32.65 6.01 16.50
N GLY A 240 32.67 7.34 16.39
CA GLY A 240 33.87 8.10 16.04
C GLY A 240 33.59 9.57 15.78
N GLY A 241 34.54 10.45 16.10
CA GLY A 241 34.42 11.89 15.82
C GLY A 241 33.20 12.59 16.45
N GLY A 242 32.63 12.02 17.53
CA GLY A 242 31.42 12.52 18.18
C GLY A 242 30.10 11.95 17.66
N PHE A 243 30.14 11.06 16.65
CA PHE A 243 29.00 10.31 16.17
C PHE A 243 28.86 8.97 16.90
N TYR A 244 27.61 8.57 17.19
CA TYR A 244 27.26 7.30 17.84
C TYR A 244 26.00 6.74 17.18
N SER A 245 26.03 5.49 16.72
CA SER A 245 24.88 4.85 16.08
C SER A 245 24.80 3.36 16.40
N GLY A 246 23.59 2.84 16.55
CA GLY A 246 23.34 1.40 16.68
C GLY A 246 23.07 0.76 15.33
N LEU A 247 23.56 -0.46 15.14
CA LEU A 247 23.38 -1.25 13.92
C LEU A 247 22.56 -2.51 14.22
N ARG A 248 21.76 -2.92 13.25
CA ARG A 248 20.99 -4.17 13.28
C ARG A 248 20.79 -4.74 11.88
N TRP A 249 20.43 -6.02 11.80
CA TRP A 249 20.05 -6.65 10.54
C TRP A 249 18.65 -6.23 10.10
N GLU A 250 18.45 -6.20 8.79
CA GLU A 250 17.18 -5.99 8.12
C GLU A 250 17.01 -7.10 7.07
N ARG A 251 15.78 -7.62 6.94
CA ARG A 251 15.43 -8.68 5.99
C ARG A 251 14.17 -8.28 5.23
N THR A 252 14.17 -8.41 3.91
CA THR A 252 12.97 -8.22 3.09
C THR A 252 11.83 -9.16 3.51
N LYS A 253 10.58 -8.83 3.18
CA LYS A 253 9.47 -9.80 3.25
C LYS A 253 9.73 -11.03 2.38
N GLY A 254 10.52 -10.87 1.32
CA GLY A 254 10.91 -11.94 0.41
C GLY A 254 9.75 -12.42 -0.48
N LYS A 255 9.95 -13.58 -1.11
CA LYS A 255 8.92 -14.28 -1.88
C LYS A 255 8.82 -15.73 -1.43
N THR A 256 7.64 -16.11 -0.97
CA THR A 256 7.30 -17.50 -0.68
C THR A 256 6.68 -18.14 -1.91
N PHE A 257 7.24 -19.28 -2.35
CA PHE A 257 6.63 -20.12 -3.38
C PHE A 257 5.90 -21.28 -2.69
N ARG A 258 4.60 -21.40 -2.97
CA ARG A 258 3.77 -22.47 -2.40
C ARG A 258 4.34 -23.84 -2.74
N LEU A 259 4.42 -24.72 -1.74
CA LEU A 259 4.98 -26.06 -1.92
C LEU A 259 4.06 -26.93 -2.77
N GLY A 260 4.61 -27.92 -3.49
CA GLY A 260 3.83 -28.79 -4.39
C GLY A 260 3.90 -28.42 -5.86
N ARG A 261 4.49 -27.27 -6.21
CA ARG A 261 4.98 -26.96 -7.57
C ARG A 261 6.51 -27.00 -7.61
N ASN A 262 7.07 -27.24 -8.80
CA ASN A 262 8.49 -27.04 -9.02
C ASN A 262 8.80 -25.54 -8.95
N VAL A 263 9.85 -25.16 -8.22
CA VAL A 263 10.36 -23.77 -8.20
C VAL A 263 11.62 -23.72 -9.06
N SER A 264 11.55 -23.03 -10.18
CA SER A 264 12.64 -22.93 -11.15
C SER A 264 13.49 -21.67 -10.92
N PRO A 265 14.73 -21.63 -11.47
CA PRO A 265 15.51 -20.39 -11.50
C PRO A 265 14.82 -19.23 -12.22
N ASP A 266 13.94 -19.51 -13.20
CA ASP A 266 13.17 -18.48 -13.90
C ASP A 266 12.09 -17.85 -13.03
N ASP A 267 11.48 -18.62 -12.12
CA ASP A 267 10.56 -18.11 -11.11
C ASP A 267 11.28 -17.14 -10.15
N ILE A 268 12.48 -17.52 -9.71
CA ILE A 268 13.34 -16.66 -8.87
C ILE A 268 13.70 -15.37 -9.61
N ARG A 269 14.16 -15.48 -10.87
CA ARG A 269 14.52 -14.32 -11.70
C ARG A 269 13.35 -13.37 -11.90
N SER A 270 12.16 -13.89 -12.15
CA SER A 270 10.95 -13.09 -12.40
C SER A 270 10.47 -12.36 -11.14
N ASN A 271 10.77 -12.91 -9.95
CA ASN A 271 10.43 -12.31 -8.66
C ASN A 271 11.63 -11.64 -7.96
N TRP A 272 12.76 -11.45 -8.66
CA TRP A 272 13.99 -10.96 -8.04
C TRP A 272 13.85 -9.57 -7.42
N LYS A 273 13.02 -8.70 -8.02
CA LYS A 273 12.71 -7.38 -7.46
C LYS A 273 12.02 -7.51 -6.10
N GLN A 274 10.99 -8.35 -6.00
CA GLN A 274 10.27 -8.59 -4.74
C GLN A 274 11.17 -9.23 -3.67
N ILE A 275 12.01 -10.19 -4.05
CA ILE A 275 12.97 -10.83 -3.12
C ILE A 275 13.92 -9.80 -2.51
N ASN A 276 14.28 -8.75 -3.26
CA ASN A 276 15.20 -7.70 -2.85
C ASN A 276 14.48 -6.37 -2.55
N ASP A 277 13.17 -6.39 -2.25
CA ASP A 277 12.42 -5.19 -1.89
C ASP A 277 12.50 -4.94 -0.38
N PHE A 278 13.16 -3.85 -0.01
CA PHE A 278 13.35 -3.41 1.38
C PHE A 278 12.36 -2.30 1.79
N THR A 279 11.37 -1.98 0.96
CA THR A 279 10.37 -0.94 1.28
C THR A 279 9.54 -1.31 2.51
N GLU A 280 9.18 -2.59 2.62
CA GLU A 280 8.63 -3.19 3.84
C GLU A 280 9.60 -4.29 4.28
N ALA A 281 10.34 -4.06 5.37
CA ALA A 281 11.36 -4.99 5.84
C ALA A 281 11.24 -5.28 7.34
N ASP A 282 11.71 -6.45 7.74
CA ASP A 282 11.65 -6.96 9.10
C ASP A 282 13.01 -6.90 9.80
N HIS A 283 12.99 -6.64 11.11
CA HIS A 283 14.17 -6.71 11.98
C HIS A 283 14.12 -7.99 12.81
N ILE A 284 14.61 -9.07 12.22
CA ILE A 284 14.58 -10.41 12.82
C ILE A 284 15.52 -10.48 14.02
N SER A 285 14.95 -10.78 15.19
CA SER A 285 15.66 -10.78 16.48
C SER A 285 16.17 -12.16 16.91
N SER A 286 15.69 -13.24 16.27
CA SER A 286 16.07 -14.61 16.63
C SER A 286 16.05 -15.58 15.45
N VAL A 287 16.74 -16.72 15.62
CA VAL A 287 16.73 -17.80 14.63
C VAL A 287 15.32 -18.37 14.42
N MET A 288 14.52 -18.50 15.46
CA MET A 288 13.15 -19.05 15.34
C MET A 288 12.22 -18.12 14.56
N GLU A 289 12.29 -16.81 14.82
CA GLU A 289 11.54 -15.79 14.07
C GLU A 289 11.92 -15.81 12.57
N SER A 290 13.18 -16.08 12.25
CA SER A 290 13.64 -16.19 10.85
C SER A 290 12.93 -17.30 10.06
N LEU A 291 12.46 -18.35 10.74
CA LEU A 291 11.80 -19.51 10.11
C LEU A 291 10.31 -19.31 9.84
N GLY A 292 9.69 -18.23 10.33
CA GLY A 292 8.24 -17.98 10.22
C GLY A 292 7.66 -18.22 8.82
N PRO A 293 8.16 -17.54 7.77
CA PRO A 293 7.64 -17.73 6.40
C PRO A 293 7.76 -19.17 5.86
N ILE A 294 8.75 -19.92 6.35
CA ILE A 294 8.97 -21.32 5.95
C ILE A 294 7.92 -22.21 6.62
N ILE A 295 7.72 -22.03 7.93
CA ILE A 295 6.75 -22.79 8.72
C ILE A 295 5.33 -22.51 8.20
N GLU A 296 4.97 -21.25 8.02
CA GLU A 296 3.67 -20.83 7.49
C GLU A 296 3.38 -21.48 6.12
N ASN A 297 4.38 -21.54 5.23
CA ASN A 297 4.21 -22.15 3.92
C ASN A 297 4.00 -23.67 4.00
N VAL A 298 4.69 -24.35 4.93
CA VAL A 298 4.53 -25.78 5.18
C VAL A 298 3.13 -26.06 5.76
N GLU A 299 2.69 -25.26 6.73
CA GLU A 299 1.38 -25.41 7.38
C GLU A 299 0.22 -25.15 6.44
N ALA A 300 0.37 -24.21 5.51
CA ALA A 300 -0.66 -23.92 4.52
C ALA A 300 -0.86 -25.06 3.48
N GLY A 301 -0.04 -26.12 3.48
CA GLY A 301 -0.25 -27.32 2.66
C GLY A 301 0.15 -27.16 1.18
N PRO A 302 -0.22 -28.11 0.31
CA PRO A 302 0.15 -28.07 -1.11
C PRO A 302 -0.53 -26.92 -1.85
N THR A 303 0.13 -26.45 -2.90
CA THR A 303 -0.36 -25.42 -3.81
C THR A 303 -1.71 -25.80 -4.40
N LYS A 304 -2.61 -24.82 -4.48
CA LYS A 304 -3.87 -24.93 -5.22
C LYS A 304 -3.67 -24.81 -6.75
N GLY A 305 -2.43 -24.52 -7.18
CA GLY A 305 -2.02 -24.42 -8.57
C GLY A 305 -2.04 -22.98 -9.08
N GLY A 306 -1.92 -22.84 -10.40
CA GLY A 306 -1.81 -21.53 -11.06
C GLY A 306 -0.60 -21.41 -11.97
N ASN A 307 -0.45 -20.23 -12.55
CA ASN A 307 0.60 -19.81 -13.47
C ASN A 307 0.78 -18.28 -13.39
N GLU A 308 1.44 -17.68 -14.39
CA GLU A 308 1.68 -16.23 -14.42
C GLU A 308 0.41 -15.37 -14.44
N PHE A 309 -0.72 -15.91 -14.88
CA PHE A 309 -2.00 -15.18 -14.97
C PHE A 309 -2.87 -15.38 -13.75
N ILE A 310 -2.78 -16.54 -13.09
CA ILE A 310 -3.62 -16.90 -11.95
C ILE A 310 -2.74 -17.58 -10.92
N ASP A 311 -2.57 -17.00 -9.74
CA ASP A 311 -2.09 -17.70 -8.56
C ASP A 311 -3.31 -18.13 -7.72
N ALA A 312 -3.68 -19.41 -7.81
CA ALA A 312 -4.90 -19.91 -7.16
C ALA A 312 -4.76 -19.95 -5.62
N ASP A 313 -3.54 -20.00 -5.10
CA ASP A 313 -3.30 -19.95 -3.66
C ASP A 313 -3.62 -18.56 -3.10
N GLU A 314 -3.28 -17.50 -3.83
CA GLU A 314 -3.59 -16.11 -3.45
C GLU A 314 -5.04 -15.73 -3.78
N ALA A 315 -5.57 -16.18 -4.92
CA ALA A 315 -6.86 -15.74 -5.41
C ALA A 315 -8.06 -16.41 -4.73
N LEU A 316 -8.01 -17.72 -4.44
CA LEU A 316 -9.16 -18.43 -3.88
C LEU A 316 -9.54 -17.95 -2.48
N GLY A 317 -10.78 -17.50 -2.32
CA GLY A 317 -11.30 -16.93 -1.07
C GLY A 317 -10.94 -15.47 -0.85
N SER A 318 -10.17 -14.85 -1.77
CA SER A 318 -9.89 -13.42 -1.73
C SER A 318 -11.17 -12.62 -1.90
N LYS A 319 -11.27 -11.54 -1.12
CA LYS A 319 -12.44 -10.64 -1.10
C LYS A 319 -12.13 -9.36 -1.83
N TYR A 320 -13.12 -8.86 -2.55
CA TYR A 320 -13.12 -7.48 -3.01
C TYR A 320 -13.54 -6.55 -1.86
N PRO A 321 -13.25 -5.24 -1.97
CA PRO A 321 -13.89 -4.24 -1.11
C PRO A 321 -15.42 -4.31 -1.21
N ASP A 322 -16.12 -3.82 -0.19
CA ASP A 322 -17.59 -3.68 -0.27
C ASP A 322 -17.93 -2.61 -1.33
N TYR A 323 -18.96 -2.87 -2.14
CA TYR A 323 -19.43 -1.94 -3.18
C TYR A 323 -20.86 -1.51 -2.91
N VAL A 324 -21.08 -0.20 -2.78
CA VAL A 324 -22.40 0.36 -2.51
C VAL A 324 -23.01 0.90 -3.80
N SER A 325 -24.25 0.52 -4.08
CA SER A 325 -25.04 1.01 -5.22
C SER A 325 -26.49 1.20 -4.83
N SER A 326 -27.12 2.28 -5.27
CA SER A 326 -28.56 2.51 -5.13
C SER A 326 -29.27 2.40 -6.47
N TYR A 327 -30.57 2.11 -6.43
CA TYR A 327 -31.43 2.22 -7.60
C TYR A 327 -32.83 2.72 -7.20
N ASP A 328 -33.53 3.31 -8.16
CA ASP A 328 -34.92 3.76 -8.02
C ASP A 328 -35.83 3.24 -9.16
N GLU A 329 -37.08 3.72 -9.19
CA GLU A 329 -38.07 3.39 -10.21
C GLU A 329 -37.58 3.72 -11.62
N GLY A 330 -36.83 4.82 -11.79
CA GLY A 330 -36.27 5.24 -13.06
C GLY A 330 -35.22 4.25 -13.58
N ASP A 331 -34.34 3.77 -12.72
CA ASP A 331 -33.35 2.75 -13.06
C ASP A 331 -34.01 1.43 -13.48
N LEU A 332 -35.05 1.02 -12.76
CA LEU A 332 -35.83 -0.18 -13.07
C LEU A 332 -36.54 -0.06 -14.42
N ALA A 333 -37.18 1.08 -14.69
CA ALA A 333 -37.83 1.36 -15.96
C ALA A 333 -36.83 1.39 -17.12
N LEU A 334 -35.67 2.05 -16.92
CA LEU A 334 -34.59 2.13 -17.90
C LEU A 334 -34.07 0.73 -18.26
N TYR A 335 -33.84 -0.12 -17.26
CA TYR A 335 -33.44 -1.51 -17.49
C TYR A 335 -34.52 -2.30 -18.24
N ALA A 336 -35.79 -2.20 -17.81
CA ALA A 336 -36.89 -2.91 -18.46
C ALA A 336 -37.01 -2.55 -19.95
N LEU A 337 -36.92 -1.27 -20.30
CA LEU A 337 -36.82 -0.79 -21.69
C LEU A 337 -35.55 -1.31 -22.39
N GLY A 338 -34.42 -1.30 -21.67
CA GLY A 338 -33.14 -1.85 -22.10
C GLY A 338 -33.16 -3.35 -22.43
N VAL A 339 -34.17 -4.09 -21.97
CA VAL A 339 -34.40 -5.52 -22.31
C VAL A 339 -35.73 -5.75 -23.04
N GLY A 340 -36.24 -4.70 -23.68
CA GLY A 340 -37.32 -4.76 -24.65
C GLY A 340 -38.73 -4.84 -24.09
N ALA A 341 -38.94 -4.48 -22.82
CA ALA A 341 -40.27 -4.32 -22.26
C ALA A 341 -40.99 -3.07 -22.84
N ALA A 342 -42.32 -3.05 -22.71
CA ALA A 342 -43.17 -1.89 -23.00
C ALA A 342 -42.95 -1.21 -24.37
N LYS A 343 -42.75 -2.02 -25.43
CA LYS A 343 -42.60 -1.51 -26.81
C LYS A 343 -43.86 -0.79 -27.32
N ASP A 344 -45.03 -1.19 -26.83
CA ASP A 344 -46.32 -0.57 -27.14
C ASP A 344 -46.88 0.08 -25.87
N PRO A 345 -47.09 1.40 -25.84
CA PRO A 345 -47.68 2.08 -24.68
C PRO A 345 -49.15 1.74 -24.46
N ASN A 346 -49.78 0.92 -25.31
CA ASN A 346 -51.14 0.39 -25.08
C ASN A 346 -51.14 -0.98 -24.39
N ASP A 347 -49.97 -1.59 -24.16
CA ASP A 347 -49.83 -2.85 -23.42
C ASP A 347 -49.84 -2.56 -21.91
N GLU A 348 -51.03 -2.64 -21.31
CA GLU A 348 -51.26 -2.33 -19.89
C GLU A 348 -50.41 -3.20 -18.94
N GLU A 349 -50.15 -4.46 -19.29
CA GLU A 349 -49.33 -5.33 -18.45
C GLU A 349 -47.84 -5.02 -18.58
N ALA A 350 -47.35 -4.73 -19.79
CA ALA A 350 -45.96 -4.31 -19.97
C ALA A 350 -45.67 -2.92 -19.38
N LEU A 351 -46.66 -2.01 -19.36
CA LEU A 351 -46.54 -0.69 -18.72
C LEU A 351 -46.23 -0.77 -17.22
N ARG A 352 -46.66 -1.85 -16.53
CA ARG A 352 -46.33 -2.05 -15.10
C ARG A 352 -44.82 -2.13 -14.83
N LEU A 353 -44.00 -2.42 -15.84
CA LEU A 353 -42.54 -2.50 -15.69
C LEU A 353 -41.82 -1.15 -15.89
N VAL A 354 -42.50 -0.14 -16.44
CA VAL A 354 -41.87 1.12 -16.86
C VAL A 354 -42.58 2.38 -16.39
N TYR A 355 -43.78 2.25 -15.80
CA TYR A 355 -44.59 3.38 -15.37
C TYR A 355 -44.87 3.32 -13.86
N GLU A 356 -44.23 4.21 -13.13
CA GLU A 356 -44.28 4.33 -11.66
C GLU A 356 -45.67 4.64 -11.11
N SER A 357 -46.51 5.32 -11.91
CA SER A 357 -47.88 5.70 -11.53
C SER A 357 -48.96 4.76 -12.09
N HIS A 358 -48.60 3.56 -12.55
CA HIS A 358 -49.56 2.59 -13.07
C HIS A 358 -50.63 2.20 -12.03
N GLY A 359 -51.91 2.15 -12.42
CA GLY A 359 -53.02 1.94 -11.48
C GLY A 359 -53.01 0.58 -10.75
N GLY A 360 -52.37 -0.43 -11.35
CA GLY A 360 -52.09 -1.74 -10.74
C GLY A 360 -50.80 -1.83 -9.91
N GLY A 361 -50.07 -0.71 -9.77
CA GLY A 361 -48.74 -0.64 -9.16
C GLY A 361 -47.61 -1.03 -10.12
N MET A 362 -46.47 -0.36 -10.01
CA MET A 362 -45.25 -0.70 -10.74
C MET A 362 -44.61 -1.99 -10.19
N LYS A 363 -43.96 -2.75 -11.06
CA LYS A 363 -43.20 -3.96 -10.74
C LYS A 363 -41.77 -3.86 -11.27
N ALA A 364 -40.82 -4.34 -10.48
CA ALA A 364 -39.45 -4.50 -10.93
C ALA A 364 -39.33 -5.75 -11.82
N LEU A 365 -38.64 -5.65 -12.96
CA LEU A 365 -38.26 -6.83 -13.72
C LEU A 365 -37.11 -7.56 -12.98
N PRO A 366 -37.28 -8.80 -12.48
CA PRO A 366 -36.36 -9.42 -11.53
C PRO A 366 -34.95 -9.66 -12.08
N THR A 367 -34.79 -9.76 -13.40
CA THR A 367 -33.48 -9.89 -14.03
C THR A 367 -32.60 -8.65 -13.84
N PHE A 368 -33.17 -7.52 -13.40
CA PHE A 368 -32.41 -6.35 -12.95
C PHE A 368 -31.44 -6.69 -11.81
N ALA A 369 -31.71 -7.74 -11.01
CA ALA A 369 -30.84 -8.14 -9.91
C ALA A 369 -29.40 -8.50 -10.32
N VAL A 370 -29.12 -8.64 -11.63
CA VAL A 370 -27.75 -8.80 -12.14
C VAL A 370 -26.94 -7.50 -12.15
N ILE A 371 -27.61 -6.34 -12.18
CA ILE A 371 -27.00 -5.02 -12.33
C ILE A 371 -26.11 -4.63 -11.14
N PRO A 372 -26.53 -4.75 -9.86
CA PRO A 372 -25.69 -4.39 -8.72
C PRO A 372 -24.35 -5.15 -8.70
N GLY A 373 -24.39 -6.47 -8.92
CA GLY A 373 -23.18 -7.29 -8.98
C GLY A 373 -22.29 -6.94 -10.18
N THR A 374 -22.87 -6.66 -11.34
CA THR A 374 -22.12 -6.25 -12.54
C THR A 374 -21.44 -4.90 -12.31
N ASN A 375 -22.15 -3.94 -11.72
CA ASN A 375 -21.62 -2.62 -11.39
C ASN A 375 -20.47 -2.70 -10.38
N ALA A 376 -20.55 -3.59 -9.40
CA ALA A 376 -19.44 -3.82 -8.47
C ALA A 376 -18.17 -4.25 -9.20
N ILE A 377 -18.25 -5.30 -10.03
CA ILE A 377 -17.10 -5.81 -10.79
C ILE A 377 -16.52 -4.75 -11.74
N LEU A 378 -17.38 -4.08 -12.51
CA LEU A 378 -16.93 -3.04 -13.44
C LEU A 378 -16.37 -1.81 -12.71
N GLY A 379 -16.93 -1.46 -11.55
CA GLY A 379 -16.44 -0.42 -10.65
C GLY A 379 -15.02 -0.71 -10.19
N PHE A 380 -14.78 -1.91 -9.65
CA PHE A 380 -13.44 -2.34 -9.24
C PHE A 380 -12.44 -2.30 -10.41
N ALA A 381 -12.84 -2.82 -11.58
CA ALA A 381 -11.99 -2.81 -12.76
C ALA A 381 -11.62 -1.38 -13.22
N LYS A 382 -12.57 -0.44 -13.14
CA LYS A 382 -12.35 0.98 -13.48
C LYS A 382 -11.36 1.66 -12.54
N GLU A 383 -11.34 1.27 -11.27
CA GLU A 383 -10.40 1.77 -10.25
C GLU A 383 -9.05 1.03 -10.27
N GLY A 384 -8.87 0.04 -11.15
CA GLY A 384 -7.67 -0.78 -11.21
C GLY A 384 -7.56 -1.77 -10.05
N ILE A 385 -8.67 -2.04 -9.36
CA ILE A 385 -8.74 -3.00 -8.26
C ILE A 385 -8.91 -4.40 -8.84
N SER A 386 -7.89 -5.24 -8.64
CA SER A 386 -7.93 -6.68 -8.94
C SER A 386 -7.67 -7.46 -7.65
N PRO A 387 -8.34 -8.61 -7.43
CA PRO A 387 -8.02 -9.45 -6.30
C PRO A 387 -6.60 -10.02 -6.44
N PRO A 388 -5.92 -10.31 -5.31
CA PRO A 388 -4.59 -10.90 -5.33
C PRO A 388 -4.58 -12.20 -6.13
N GLY A 389 -3.46 -12.50 -6.79
CA GLY A 389 -3.32 -13.67 -7.65
C GLY A 389 -3.99 -13.61 -9.02
N LEU A 390 -4.89 -12.66 -9.34
CA LEU A 390 -5.48 -12.55 -10.68
C LEU A 390 -4.79 -11.48 -11.53
N ASN A 391 -3.95 -11.94 -12.47
CA ASN A 391 -3.03 -11.13 -13.28
C ASN A 391 -3.30 -11.25 -14.78
N TYR A 392 -4.51 -10.89 -15.23
CA TYR A 392 -4.88 -10.92 -16.65
C TYR A 392 -5.67 -9.67 -17.07
N GLY A 393 -5.54 -9.29 -18.34
CA GLY A 393 -6.31 -8.20 -18.93
C GLY A 393 -7.72 -8.63 -19.37
N LEU A 394 -8.58 -7.63 -19.58
CA LEU A 394 -9.95 -7.82 -20.07
C LEU A 394 -10.01 -8.49 -21.47
N ASP A 395 -8.94 -8.41 -22.25
CA ASP A 395 -8.81 -9.06 -23.56
C ASP A 395 -8.86 -10.59 -23.50
N ARG A 396 -8.55 -11.17 -22.34
CA ARG A 396 -8.58 -12.62 -22.08
C ARG A 396 -9.88 -13.11 -21.45
N LEU A 397 -10.69 -12.20 -20.94
CA LEU A 397 -11.88 -12.49 -20.15
C LEU A 397 -13.09 -12.68 -21.05
N LEU A 398 -13.78 -13.81 -20.88
CA LEU A 398 -15.11 -14.03 -21.43
C LEU A 398 -16.11 -14.29 -20.31
N HIS A 399 -17.23 -13.58 -20.32
CA HIS A 399 -18.35 -13.87 -19.43
C HIS A 399 -19.04 -15.17 -19.86
N GLY A 400 -18.87 -16.23 -19.10
CA GLY A 400 -19.28 -17.59 -19.47
C GLY A 400 -20.66 -17.98 -18.96
N GLU A 401 -20.88 -17.87 -17.65
CA GLU A 401 -22.15 -18.24 -17.00
C GLU A 401 -22.59 -17.14 -16.03
N GLN A 402 -23.90 -16.98 -15.90
CA GLN A 402 -24.53 -16.09 -14.93
C GLN A 402 -25.57 -16.86 -14.13
N TYR A 403 -25.54 -16.69 -12.81
CA TYR A 403 -26.60 -17.09 -11.91
C TYR A 403 -27.04 -15.88 -11.09
N ILE A 404 -28.34 -15.74 -10.87
CA ILE A 404 -28.91 -14.86 -9.84
C ILE A 404 -30.02 -15.61 -9.10
N GLU A 405 -30.13 -15.36 -7.80
CA GLU A 405 -31.21 -15.81 -6.93
C GLU A 405 -31.70 -14.61 -6.11
N LEU A 406 -33.01 -14.40 -6.12
CA LEU A 406 -33.67 -13.47 -5.22
C LEU A 406 -34.16 -14.23 -4.00
N VAL A 407 -33.89 -13.68 -2.82
CA VAL A 407 -34.47 -14.19 -1.56
C VAL A 407 -35.93 -13.73 -1.42
N ARG A 408 -36.25 -12.58 -2.01
CA ARG A 408 -37.58 -11.95 -2.08
C ARG A 408 -37.69 -11.03 -3.30
N PRO A 409 -38.90 -10.65 -3.74
CA PRO A 409 -39.08 -9.73 -4.86
C PRO A 409 -38.30 -8.42 -4.66
N LEU A 410 -37.76 -7.86 -5.74
CA LEU A 410 -37.03 -6.61 -5.69
C LEU A 410 -37.95 -5.46 -5.23
N PRO A 411 -37.54 -4.66 -4.23
CA PRO A 411 -38.23 -3.41 -3.95
C PRO A 411 -38.05 -2.44 -5.12
N LEU A 412 -38.93 -1.46 -5.24
CA LEU A 412 -38.86 -0.44 -6.29
C LEU A 412 -37.71 0.56 -6.11
N ARG A 413 -37.13 0.60 -4.91
CA ARG A 413 -35.92 1.35 -4.57
C ARG A 413 -35.17 0.60 -3.48
N ALA A 414 -33.84 0.63 -3.53
CA ALA A 414 -33.00 0.14 -2.46
C ALA A 414 -31.60 0.74 -2.55
N THR A 415 -30.90 0.75 -1.41
CA THR A 415 -29.45 0.93 -1.37
C THR A 415 -28.84 -0.41 -1.01
N LEU A 416 -27.99 -0.93 -1.89
CA LEU A 416 -27.41 -2.25 -1.75
C LEU A 416 -25.92 -2.17 -1.46
N THR A 417 -25.47 -2.96 -0.48
CA THR A 417 -24.06 -3.26 -0.25
C THR A 417 -23.75 -4.63 -0.85
N THR A 418 -22.90 -4.68 -1.87
CA THR A 418 -22.50 -5.91 -2.55
C THR A 418 -21.12 -6.35 -2.08
N ARG A 419 -21.02 -7.62 -1.68
CA ARG A 419 -19.79 -8.27 -1.24
C ARG A 419 -19.41 -9.35 -2.23
N ALA A 420 -18.18 -9.27 -2.76
CA ALA A 420 -17.70 -10.21 -3.76
C ALA A 420 -16.50 -11.04 -3.25
N VAL A 421 -16.48 -12.32 -3.59
CA VAL A 421 -15.41 -13.26 -3.27
C VAL A 421 -15.08 -14.12 -4.48
N VAL A 422 -13.79 -14.37 -4.72
CA VAL A 422 -13.35 -15.38 -5.68
C VAL A 422 -13.62 -16.76 -5.06
N LYS A 423 -14.74 -17.37 -5.46
CA LYS A 423 -15.28 -18.58 -4.88
C LYS A 423 -14.52 -19.82 -5.34
N ASP A 424 -14.37 -19.97 -6.65
CA ASP A 424 -13.76 -21.17 -7.25
C ASP A 424 -12.86 -20.79 -8.44
N ILE A 425 -11.83 -21.61 -8.69
CA ILE A 425 -10.92 -21.51 -9.83
C ILE A 425 -10.67 -22.92 -10.36
N TRP A 426 -10.84 -23.11 -11.67
CA TRP A 426 -10.71 -24.43 -12.31
C TRP A 426 -9.80 -24.39 -13.53
N ASP A 427 -8.97 -25.41 -13.69
CA ASP A 427 -8.09 -25.57 -14.86
C ASP A 427 -8.85 -26.25 -16.00
N LYS A 428 -9.14 -25.51 -17.08
CA LYS A 428 -9.79 -26.07 -18.28
C LYS A 428 -8.78 -26.40 -19.38
N GLY A 429 -7.49 -26.48 -19.07
CA GLY A 429 -6.40 -26.85 -19.98
C GLY A 429 -5.92 -25.67 -20.82
N LYS A 430 -6.70 -25.21 -21.80
CA LYS A 430 -6.34 -24.03 -22.63
C LYS A 430 -6.77 -22.69 -22.03
N GLY A 431 -7.38 -22.71 -20.86
CA GLY A 431 -7.87 -21.54 -20.13
C GLY A 431 -8.29 -21.94 -18.72
N ALA A 432 -8.68 -20.96 -17.92
CA ALA A 432 -9.19 -21.15 -16.57
C ALA A 432 -10.65 -20.72 -16.46
N LEU A 433 -11.41 -21.32 -15.55
CA LEU A 433 -12.65 -20.70 -15.06
C LEU A 433 -12.38 -20.04 -13.73
N VAL A 434 -12.85 -18.80 -13.56
CA VAL A 434 -12.88 -18.08 -12.30
C VAL A 434 -14.35 -17.83 -11.97
N VAL A 435 -14.80 -18.29 -10.81
CA VAL A 435 -16.16 -18.09 -10.30
C VAL A 435 -16.10 -17.05 -9.20
N THR A 436 -16.80 -15.94 -9.40
CA THR A 436 -16.96 -14.89 -8.40
C THR A 436 -18.38 -14.97 -7.86
N ALA A 437 -18.51 -15.15 -6.54
CA ALA A 437 -19.80 -15.07 -5.85
C ALA A 437 -20.00 -13.65 -5.33
N LEU A 438 -21.20 -13.12 -5.48
CA LEU A 438 -21.59 -11.78 -5.08
C LEU A 438 -22.92 -11.84 -4.31
N ASP A 439 -22.89 -11.37 -3.07
CA ASP A 439 -24.08 -11.24 -2.24
C ASP A 439 -24.38 -9.76 -2.04
N SER A 440 -25.61 -9.34 -2.36
CA SER A 440 -26.08 -7.97 -2.15
C SER A 440 -27.09 -7.90 -1.01
N TYR A 441 -26.78 -7.04 -0.05
CA TYR A 441 -27.55 -6.79 1.16
C TYR A 441 -28.23 -5.43 1.06
N ASP A 442 -29.48 -5.33 1.49
CA ASP A 442 -30.20 -4.05 1.54
C ASP A 442 -29.76 -3.15 2.72
N GLU A 443 -30.37 -1.98 2.83
CA GLU A 443 -30.09 -1.00 3.87
C GLU A 443 -30.28 -1.51 5.31
N ASP A 444 -31.09 -2.56 5.51
CA ASP A 444 -31.30 -3.18 6.82
C ASP A 444 -30.23 -4.24 7.16
N GLY A 445 -29.31 -4.50 6.22
CA GLY A 445 -28.29 -5.54 6.29
C GLY A 445 -28.81 -6.93 5.91
N ASP A 446 -29.98 -7.03 5.28
CA ASP A 446 -30.59 -8.30 4.92
C ASP A 446 -30.21 -8.73 3.50
N LEU A 447 -29.88 -10.01 3.34
CA LEU A 447 -29.54 -10.58 2.04
C LEU A 447 -30.76 -10.51 1.09
N LEU A 448 -30.59 -9.83 -0.04
CA LEU A 448 -31.62 -9.68 -1.07
C LEU A 448 -31.30 -10.49 -2.33
N ILE A 449 -30.05 -10.41 -2.79
CA ILE A 449 -29.59 -10.99 -4.05
C ILE A 449 -28.37 -11.87 -3.79
N LYS A 450 -28.40 -13.09 -4.30
CA LYS A 450 -27.19 -13.90 -4.50
C LYS A 450 -26.90 -13.98 -5.98
N SER A 451 -25.64 -13.87 -6.35
CA SER A 451 -25.20 -13.90 -7.74
C SER A 451 -23.91 -14.68 -7.87
N GLU A 452 -23.78 -15.45 -8.94
CA GLU A 452 -22.52 -16.04 -9.34
C GLU A 452 -22.21 -15.67 -10.79
N MET A 453 -21.03 -15.11 -10.98
CA MET A 453 -20.48 -14.83 -12.28
C MET A 453 -19.33 -15.79 -12.55
N THR A 454 -19.34 -16.42 -13.73
CA THR A 454 -18.24 -17.26 -14.19
C THR A 454 -17.54 -16.61 -15.36
N ALA A 455 -16.24 -16.34 -15.20
CA ALA A 455 -15.36 -15.85 -16.26
C ALA A 455 -14.47 -16.98 -16.79
N PHE A 456 -14.39 -17.13 -18.12
CA PHE A 456 -13.40 -17.98 -18.77
C PHE A 456 -12.20 -17.15 -19.22
N ILE A 457 -11.03 -17.44 -18.67
CA ILE A 457 -9.79 -16.72 -18.92
C ILE A 457 -8.95 -17.49 -19.93
N ARG A 458 -8.86 -16.95 -21.15
CA ARG A 458 -8.14 -17.60 -22.26
C ARG A 458 -6.63 -17.65 -22.00
N GLY A 459 -6.03 -18.82 -22.21
CA GLY A 459 -4.60 -19.05 -22.07
C GLY A 459 -4.09 -19.13 -20.64
N ALA A 460 -4.95 -18.85 -19.65
CA ALA A 460 -4.57 -18.92 -18.24
C ALA A 460 -4.65 -20.35 -17.65
N GLY A 461 -4.88 -21.38 -18.48
CA GLY A 461 -4.97 -22.80 -18.09
C GLY A 461 -3.64 -23.55 -18.11
N GLY A 462 -3.70 -24.86 -17.85
CA GLY A 462 -2.65 -25.81 -18.20
C GLY A 462 -1.63 -26.08 -17.10
N TRP A 463 -1.95 -25.73 -15.85
CA TRP A 463 -1.09 -25.98 -14.69
C TRP A 463 -1.36 -27.35 -14.04
N GLY A 464 -2.34 -28.12 -14.54
CA GLY A 464 -2.66 -29.46 -14.07
C GLY A 464 -3.61 -29.49 -12.88
N GLY A 465 -4.38 -28.42 -12.66
CA GLY A 465 -5.37 -28.32 -11.58
C GLY A 465 -6.66 -29.12 -11.83
N GLU A 466 -7.57 -29.10 -10.86
CA GLU A 466 -8.88 -29.73 -11.03
C GLU A 466 -9.67 -29.06 -12.16
N ARG A 467 -10.33 -29.87 -12.99
CA ARG A 467 -11.16 -29.36 -14.09
C ARG A 467 -12.48 -28.77 -13.62
N GLY A 468 -12.87 -28.96 -12.36
CA GLY A 468 -14.18 -28.57 -11.85
C GLY A 468 -15.35 -29.33 -12.51
N PRO A 469 -16.59 -28.97 -12.16
CA PRO A 469 -17.79 -29.64 -12.68
C PRO A 469 -17.92 -29.50 -14.21
N SER A 470 -18.46 -30.55 -14.85
CA SER A 470 -18.62 -30.64 -16.31
C SER A 470 -19.95 -31.25 -16.77
N ALA A 471 -20.94 -31.41 -15.89
CA ALA A 471 -22.25 -31.90 -16.30
C ALA A 471 -23.01 -30.80 -17.05
N ASP A 472 -23.66 -31.14 -18.17
CA ASP A 472 -24.61 -30.24 -18.81
C ASP A 472 -25.88 -30.17 -17.94
N VAL A 473 -26.02 -29.06 -17.24
CA VAL A 473 -27.19 -28.76 -16.39
C VAL A 473 -28.18 -27.93 -17.19
N ASN A 474 -29.48 -28.11 -16.96
CA ASN A 474 -30.56 -27.38 -17.65
C ASN A 474 -30.58 -27.58 -19.18
N VAL A 475 -30.30 -28.80 -19.64
CA VAL A 475 -30.38 -29.13 -21.07
C VAL A 475 -31.84 -29.16 -21.52
N PRO A 476 -32.21 -28.53 -22.64
CA PRO A 476 -33.56 -28.63 -23.20
C PRO A 476 -33.99 -30.10 -23.38
N PRO A 477 -35.21 -30.48 -22.96
CA PRO A 477 -35.68 -31.84 -23.09
C PRO A 477 -35.83 -32.21 -24.58
N SER A 478 -35.73 -33.50 -24.90
CA SER A 478 -35.87 -34.02 -26.27
C SER A 478 -37.32 -34.06 -26.77
N ARG A 479 -38.01 -32.91 -26.69
CA ARG A 479 -39.38 -32.65 -27.19
C ARG A 479 -39.49 -31.22 -27.72
N ALA A 480 -40.56 -30.92 -28.46
CA ALA A 480 -40.82 -29.56 -28.92
C ALA A 480 -40.97 -28.56 -27.74
N PRO A 481 -40.56 -27.29 -27.89
CA PRO A 481 -40.82 -26.24 -26.91
C PRO A 481 -42.32 -26.07 -26.68
N ASP A 482 -42.71 -25.75 -25.45
CA ASP A 482 -44.10 -25.42 -25.12
C ASP A 482 -44.48 -24.04 -25.63
N VAL A 483 -43.53 -23.09 -25.59
CA VAL A 483 -43.68 -21.72 -26.09
C VAL A 483 -42.43 -21.33 -26.85
N VAL A 484 -42.62 -20.61 -27.96
CA VAL A 484 -41.56 -19.98 -28.75
C VAL A 484 -41.94 -18.53 -28.97
N VAL A 485 -41.05 -17.60 -28.59
CA VAL A 485 -41.24 -16.15 -28.79
C VAL A 485 -40.11 -15.60 -29.62
N GLU A 486 -40.45 -14.74 -30.58
CA GLU A 486 -39.48 -14.01 -31.40
C GLU A 486 -39.47 -12.53 -31.02
N ASP A 487 -38.29 -11.99 -30.74
CA ASP A 487 -38.04 -10.59 -30.49
C ASP A 487 -37.10 -10.03 -31.55
N ALA A 488 -37.61 -9.13 -32.40
CA ALA A 488 -36.75 -8.29 -33.22
C ALA A 488 -36.00 -7.30 -32.31
N ILE A 489 -34.66 -7.37 -32.33
CA ILE A 489 -33.78 -6.54 -31.52
C ILE A 489 -33.52 -5.22 -32.25
N PRO A 490 -33.89 -4.06 -31.68
CA PRO A 490 -33.58 -2.76 -32.27
C PRO A 490 -32.08 -2.53 -32.50
N GLN A 491 -31.73 -1.77 -33.54
CA GLN A 491 -30.34 -1.43 -33.86
C GLN A 491 -29.63 -0.66 -32.73
N ASN A 492 -30.37 0.12 -31.95
CA ASN A 492 -29.86 0.89 -30.83
C ASN A 492 -29.93 0.14 -29.48
N GLN A 493 -30.32 -1.15 -29.44
CA GLN A 493 -30.59 -1.84 -28.18
C GLN A 493 -29.37 -1.90 -27.25
N ALA A 494 -28.17 -2.17 -27.79
CA ALA A 494 -26.94 -2.17 -27.00
C ALA A 494 -26.62 -0.78 -26.41
N LEU A 495 -26.98 0.30 -27.12
CA LEU A 495 -26.80 1.68 -26.68
C LEU A 495 -27.77 2.08 -25.58
N LEU A 496 -28.96 1.47 -25.55
CA LEU A 496 -29.94 1.65 -24.48
C LEU A 496 -29.58 0.84 -23.24
N TYR A 497 -29.30 -0.46 -23.40
CA TYR A 497 -29.01 -1.36 -22.27
C TYR A 497 -27.78 -0.95 -21.46
N ARG A 498 -26.72 -0.46 -22.12
CA ARG A 498 -25.50 0.01 -21.43
C ARG A 498 -25.76 1.12 -20.41
N LEU A 499 -26.85 1.89 -20.56
CA LEU A 499 -27.22 2.93 -19.60
C LEU A 499 -27.61 2.36 -18.23
N SER A 500 -27.92 1.06 -18.14
CA SER A 500 -28.15 0.35 -16.89
C SER A 500 -26.86 -0.04 -16.15
N GLY A 501 -25.66 0.27 -16.69
CA GLY A 501 -24.41 0.15 -15.93
C GLY A 501 -23.21 -0.50 -16.65
N ASP A 502 -23.43 -1.22 -17.75
CA ASP A 502 -22.32 -1.83 -18.51
C ASP A 502 -21.82 -0.92 -19.65
N TRP A 503 -20.85 -0.07 -19.30
CA TRP A 503 -20.27 0.93 -20.19
C TRP A 503 -19.19 0.39 -21.14
N ASN A 504 -18.94 -0.93 -21.18
CA ASN A 504 -17.86 -1.51 -21.98
C ASN A 504 -17.94 -1.09 -23.46
N PRO A 505 -16.88 -0.47 -24.01
CA PRO A 505 -16.91 0.13 -25.34
C PRO A 505 -17.13 -0.88 -26.46
N LEU A 506 -16.87 -2.19 -26.25
CA LEU A 506 -17.11 -3.20 -27.29
C LEU A 506 -18.57 -3.28 -27.74
N HIS A 507 -19.50 -2.77 -26.92
CA HIS A 507 -20.94 -2.74 -27.21
C HIS A 507 -21.41 -1.46 -27.91
N ALA A 508 -20.54 -0.46 -28.08
CA ALA A 508 -20.91 0.85 -28.64
C ALA A 508 -19.94 1.35 -29.73
N ASP A 509 -18.66 1.02 -29.64
CA ASP A 509 -17.61 1.50 -30.53
C ASP A 509 -17.17 0.39 -31.52
N PRO A 510 -17.37 0.58 -32.83
CA PRO A 510 -16.94 -0.38 -33.85
C PRO A 510 -15.43 -0.67 -33.86
N ALA A 511 -14.57 0.31 -33.57
CA ALA A 511 -13.13 0.12 -33.55
C ALA A 511 -12.74 -0.80 -32.39
N MET A 512 -13.35 -0.60 -31.23
CA MET A 512 -13.15 -1.45 -30.05
C MET A 512 -13.72 -2.84 -30.27
N ALA A 513 -14.93 -2.99 -30.81
CA ALA A 513 -15.50 -4.30 -31.15
C ALA A 513 -14.55 -5.10 -32.06
N LYS A 514 -13.99 -4.45 -33.09
CA LYS A 514 -13.02 -5.06 -34.01
C LYS A 514 -11.71 -5.46 -33.34
N ALA A 515 -11.19 -4.62 -32.43
CA ALA A 515 -10.00 -4.94 -31.65
C ALA A 515 -10.19 -6.19 -30.78
N PHE A 516 -11.41 -6.43 -30.31
CA PHE A 516 -11.80 -7.63 -29.54
C PHE A 516 -12.22 -8.82 -30.42
N GLY A 517 -12.11 -8.71 -31.75
CA GLY A 517 -12.36 -9.80 -32.70
C GLY A 517 -13.80 -9.92 -33.19
N PHE A 518 -14.63 -8.90 -32.99
CA PHE A 518 -16.00 -8.86 -33.50
C PHE A 518 -16.11 -7.96 -34.74
N GLU A 519 -16.97 -8.31 -35.70
CA GLU A 519 -17.14 -7.52 -36.93
C GLU A 519 -17.74 -6.12 -36.70
N ARG A 520 -18.60 -6.00 -35.67
CA ARG A 520 -19.29 -4.78 -35.25
C ARG A 520 -19.70 -4.92 -33.77
N PRO A 521 -20.17 -3.84 -33.10
CA PRO A 521 -20.60 -3.93 -31.72
C PRO A 521 -21.67 -5.01 -31.50
N ILE A 522 -21.46 -5.85 -30.49
CA ILE A 522 -22.39 -6.92 -30.12
C ILE A 522 -23.34 -6.43 -29.02
N LEU A 523 -24.51 -7.06 -28.91
CA LEU A 523 -25.40 -6.89 -27.78
C LEU A 523 -24.77 -7.54 -26.54
N HIS A 524 -24.98 -6.93 -25.37
CA HIS A 524 -24.58 -7.52 -24.09
C HIS A 524 -25.24 -8.89 -23.89
N GLY A 525 -24.48 -9.90 -23.48
CA GLY A 525 -25.07 -11.19 -23.10
C GLY A 525 -26.13 -11.04 -22.02
N LEU A 526 -25.89 -10.13 -21.07
CA LEU A 526 -26.84 -9.79 -20.00
C LEU A 526 -28.12 -9.08 -20.50
N CYS A 527 -28.08 -8.42 -21.66
CA CYS A 527 -29.28 -7.91 -22.32
C CYS A 527 -30.11 -9.06 -22.91
N THR A 528 -29.48 -10.00 -23.63
CA THR A 528 -30.13 -11.22 -24.12
C THR A 528 -30.74 -12.04 -22.98
N PHE A 529 -30.03 -12.12 -21.86
CA PHE A 529 -30.51 -12.72 -20.61
C PHE A 529 -31.78 -12.06 -20.08
N GLY A 530 -31.83 -10.72 -20.05
CA GLY A 530 -33.01 -9.99 -19.62
C GLY A 530 -34.21 -10.16 -20.57
N TYR A 531 -33.96 -10.17 -21.89
CA TYR A 531 -34.99 -10.49 -22.90
C TYR A 531 -35.60 -11.88 -22.65
N ALA A 532 -34.74 -12.89 -22.48
CA ALA A 532 -35.16 -14.26 -22.24
C ALA A 532 -35.94 -14.39 -20.92
N GLY A 533 -35.42 -13.81 -19.83
CA GLY A 533 -36.07 -13.86 -18.52
C GLY A 533 -37.43 -13.18 -18.52
N ARG A 534 -37.56 -12.02 -19.19
CA ARG A 534 -38.84 -11.35 -19.39
C ARG A 534 -39.85 -12.25 -20.09
N ARG A 535 -39.48 -12.90 -21.20
CA ARG A 535 -40.39 -13.77 -21.96
C ARG A 535 -40.81 -15.01 -21.19
N VAL A 536 -39.91 -15.60 -20.41
CA VAL A 536 -40.24 -16.74 -19.54
C VAL A 536 -41.24 -16.32 -18.46
N LEU A 537 -41.01 -15.19 -17.79
CA LEU A 537 -41.91 -14.70 -16.74
C LEU A 537 -43.29 -14.31 -17.29
N GLU A 538 -43.34 -13.64 -18.44
CA GLU A 538 -44.58 -13.28 -19.13
C GLU A 538 -45.49 -14.49 -19.41
N HIS A 539 -44.91 -15.64 -19.76
CA HIS A 539 -45.68 -16.83 -20.15
C HIS A 539 -45.93 -17.84 -19.02
N PHE A 540 -45.03 -17.92 -18.04
CA PHE A 540 -45.05 -19.00 -17.04
C PHE A 540 -45.19 -18.52 -15.59
N ALA A 541 -44.95 -17.24 -15.28
CA ALA A 541 -45.23 -16.76 -13.94
C ALA A 541 -46.74 -16.72 -13.69
N PRO A 542 -47.22 -17.05 -12.47
CA PRO A 542 -48.64 -16.96 -12.13
C PRO A 542 -49.22 -15.58 -12.46
N ALA A 543 -50.22 -15.55 -13.34
CA ALA A 543 -50.85 -14.33 -13.87
C ALA A 543 -49.84 -13.32 -14.52
N GLY A 544 -48.71 -13.81 -15.02
CA GLY A 544 -47.63 -12.96 -15.56
C GLY A 544 -46.91 -12.13 -14.49
N ASN A 545 -47.12 -12.41 -13.19
CA ASN A 545 -46.56 -11.61 -12.11
C ASN A 545 -45.05 -11.91 -11.92
N PRO A 546 -44.15 -10.95 -12.21
CA PRO A 546 -42.71 -11.16 -12.09
C PRO A 546 -42.23 -11.44 -10.66
N ASP A 547 -42.99 -11.09 -9.62
CA ASP A 547 -42.61 -11.31 -8.22
C ASP A 547 -42.42 -12.79 -7.87
N PHE A 548 -42.96 -13.70 -8.66
CA PHE A 548 -42.75 -15.15 -8.49
C PHE A 548 -41.37 -15.62 -8.94
N PHE A 549 -40.55 -14.77 -9.57
CA PHE A 549 -39.18 -15.12 -9.91
C PHE A 549 -38.37 -15.46 -8.65
N LYS A 550 -37.70 -16.63 -8.66
CA LYS A 550 -36.77 -17.04 -7.61
C LYS A 550 -35.33 -17.01 -8.09
N SER A 551 -35.03 -17.70 -9.20
CA SER A 551 -33.67 -17.72 -9.72
C SER A 551 -33.63 -17.93 -11.23
N ILE A 552 -32.49 -17.60 -11.83
CA ILE A 552 -32.17 -17.90 -13.22
C ILE A 552 -30.69 -18.27 -13.30
N LYS A 553 -30.40 -19.32 -14.06
CA LYS A 553 -29.04 -19.68 -14.46
C LYS A 553 -28.97 -19.70 -15.98
N VAL A 554 -27.90 -19.18 -16.57
CA VAL A 554 -27.64 -19.24 -18.01
C VAL A 554 -26.16 -19.50 -18.31
N ARG A 555 -25.88 -20.09 -19.48
CA ARG A 555 -24.57 -20.09 -20.12
C ARG A 555 -24.64 -19.28 -21.43
N PHE A 556 -23.74 -18.31 -21.58
CA PHE A 556 -23.56 -17.58 -22.84
C PHE A 556 -22.74 -18.44 -23.80
N ALA A 557 -23.33 -18.78 -24.93
CA ALA A 557 -22.74 -19.70 -25.91
C ALA A 557 -22.16 -18.98 -27.13
N ASP A 558 -22.78 -17.87 -27.53
CA ASP A 558 -22.42 -17.12 -28.73
C ASP A 558 -22.97 -15.68 -28.66
N ASN A 559 -22.58 -14.82 -29.60
CA ASN A 559 -22.94 -13.40 -29.61
C ASN A 559 -24.31 -13.11 -30.25
N VAL A 560 -24.89 -11.96 -29.91
CA VAL A 560 -26.08 -11.41 -30.58
C VAL A 560 -25.69 -10.04 -31.12
N TYR A 561 -26.16 -9.66 -32.29
CA TYR A 561 -25.97 -8.31 -32.79
C TYR A 561 -27.27 -7.50 -32.69
N PRO A 562 -27.20 -6.19 -32.39
CA PRO A 562 -28.34 -5.31 -32.59
C PRO A 562 -28.85 -5.41 -34.04
N GLY A 563 -30.16 -5.55 -34.21
CA GLY A 563 -30.81 -5.85 -35.49
C GLY A 563 -31.19 -7.31 -35.72
N ASP A 564 -30.62 -8.26 -34.96
CA ASP A 564 -30.96 -9.69 -35.07
C ASP A 564 -32.38 -9.99 -34.54
N THR A 565 -32.92 -11.15 -34.89
CA THR A 565 -34.14 -11.68 -34.29
C THR A 565 -33.79 -12.75 -33.26
N LEU A 566 -34.09 -12.48 -32.00
CA LEU A 566 -33.89 -13.42 -30.89
C LEU A 566 -35.09 -14.35 -30.77
N VAL A 567 -34.86 -15.66 -30.85
CA VAL A 567 -35.87 -16.70 -30.65
C VAL A 567 -35.66 -17.30 -29.26
N THR A 568 -36.63 -17.17 -28.37
CA THR A 568 -36.63 -17.79 -27.04
C THR A 568 -37.55 -19.00 -27.04
N GLU A 569 -36.96 -20.19 -26.90
CA GLU A 569 -37.67 -21.47 -26.82
C GLU A 569 -37.74 -21.91 -25.35
N MET A 570 -38.93 -22.29 -24.88
CA MET A 570 -39.20 -22.53 -23.46
C MET A 570 -39.91 -23.87 -23.25
N TRP A 571 -39.48 -24.61 -22.23
CA TRP A 571 -40.04 -25.90 -21.81
C TRP A 571 -40.39 -25.85 -20.33
N LYS A 572 -41.66 -26.03 -20.03
CA LYS A 572 -42.15 -26.19 -18.66
C LYS A 572 -41.84 -27.61 -18.19
N GLU A 573 -40.94 -27.75 -17.21
CA GLU A 573 -40.66 -29.03 -16.55
C GLU A 573 -41.60 -29.26 -15.37
N SER A 574 -41.90 -28.19 -14.63
CA SER A 574 -42.90 -28.16 -13.55
C SER A 574 -43.51 -26.76 -13.43
N ASP A 575 -44.47 -26.57 -12.51
CA ASP A 575 -45.02 -25.24 -12.22
C ASP A 575 -43.99 -24.24 -11.70
N GLN A 576 -42.87 -24.73 -11.16
CA GLN A 576 -41.83 -23.91 -10.54
C GLN A 576 -40.54 -23.87 -11.38
N ARG A 577 -40.47 -24.58 -12.52
CA ARG A 577 -39.22 -24.76 -13.25
C ARG A 577 -39.41 -24.77 -14.75
N ILE A 578 -38.75 -23.82 -15.41
CA ILE A 578 -38.80 -23.61 -16.85
C ILE A 578 -37.39 -23.65 -17.40
N VAL A 579 -37.10 -24.65 -18.24
CA VAL A 579 -35.87 -24.70 -19.03
C VAL A 579 -36.08 -23.87 -20.29
N PHE A 580 -35.07 -23.12 -20.71
CA PHE A 580 -35.15 -22.33 -21.93
C PHE A 580 -33.83 -22.31 -22.69
N ARG A 581 -33.87 -21.89 -23.95
CA ARG A 581 -32.69 -21.53 -24.74
C ARG A 581 -33.02 -20.36 -25.65
N CYS A 582 -32.00 -19.62 -26.05
CA CYS A 582 -32.15 -18.55 -27.02
C CYS A 582 -31.30 -18.80 -28.25
N LYS A 583 -31.84 -18.46 -29.42
CA LYS A 583 -31.17 -18.54 -30.72
C LYS A 583 -31.26 -17.22 -31.47
N VAL A 584 -30.32 -16.98 -32.37
CA VAL A 584 -30.48 -15.95 -33.41
C VAL A 584 -31.10 -16.60 -34.64
N LYS A 585 -32.27 -16.10 -35.06
CA LYS A 585 -33.08 -16.68 -36.15
C LYS A 585 -32.32 -16.74 -37.48
N GLU A 586 -31.61 -15.66 -37.80
CA GLU A 586 -30.96 -15.44 -39.09
C GLU A 586 -29.83 -16.45 -39.35
N ARG A 587 -29.23 -16.99 -38.29
CA ARG A 587 -28.04 -17.87 -38.35
C ARG A 587 -28.25 -19.22 -37.66
N ASP A 588 -29.43 -19.48 -37.10
CA ASP A 588 -29.78 -20.67 -36.30
C ASP A 588 -28.71 -21.04 -35.24
N SER A 589 -28.06 -20.03 -34.66
CA SER A 589 -27.03 -20.21 -33.64
C SER A 589 -27.61 -20.06 -32.24
N VAL A 590 -27.26 -20.97 -31.33
CA VAL A 590 -27.63 -20.90 -29.91
C VAL A 590 -26.73 -19.88 -29.21
N VAL A 591 -27.35 -18.87 -28.59
CA VAL A 591 -26.65 -17.78 -27.89
C VAL A 591 -26.78 -17.88 -26.36
N ILE A 592 -27.88 -18.45 -25.87
CA ILE A 592 -28.05 -18.86 -24.47
C ILE A 592 -28.38 -20.34 -24.43
N SER A 593 -27.60 -21.08 -23.64
CA SER A 593 -27.73 -22.52 -23.40
C SER A 593 -27.71 -22.83 -21.91
N ASN A 594 -28.00 -24.09 -21.54
CA ASN A 594 -27.96 -24.58 -20.17
C ASN A 594 -28.70 -23.64 -19.20
N ALA A 595 -29.89 -23.22 -19.61
CA ALA A 595 -30.62 -22.15 -18.97
C ALA A 595 -31.94 -22.60 -18.37
N ALA A 596 -32.21 -22.15 -17.15
CA ALA A 596 -33.48 -22.39 -16.47
C ALA A 596 -33.84 -21.22 -15.56
N ILE A 597 -35.14 -20.96 -15.43
CA ILE A 597 -35.73 -20.13 -14.38
C ILE A 597 -36.43 -21.03 -13.38
N GLU A 598 -36.25 -20.72 -12.11
CA GLU A 598 -37.07 -21.23 -11.02
C GLU A 598 -38.00 -20.14 -10.50
N LEU A 599 -39.22 -20.54 -10.16
CA LEU A 599 -40.24 -19.69 -9.56
C LEU A 599 -40.48 -20.09 -8.11
N PHE A 600 -40.89 -19.13 -7.29
CA PHE A 600 -41.43 -19.38 -5.97
C PHE A 600 -42.75 -20.16 -6.07
N GLU A 601 -42.94 -21.12 -5.16
CA GLU A 601 -44.22 -21.81 -5.00
C GLU A 601 -45.28 -20.85 -4.44
N GLU A 602 -44.91 -20.10 -3.43
CA GLU A 602 -45.69 -19.01 -2.84
C GLU A 602 -44.80 -17.78 -2.70
N LEU A 603 -45.37 -16.59 -2.91
CA LEU A 603 -44.60 -15.35 -2.78
C LEU A 603 -43.98 -15.26 -1.37
N PRO A 604 -42.66 -15.04 -1.27
CA PRO A 604 -42.01 -14.83 0.02
C PRO A 604 -42.71 -13.69 0.75
N LYS A 605 -43.01 -13.89 2.04
CA LYS A 605 -43.59 -12.82 2.85
C LYS A 605 -42.67 -11.60 2.75
N PRO A 606 -43.20 -10.41 2.43
CA PRO A 606 -42.44 -9.19 2.57
C PRO A 606 -41.92 -9.17 4.01
N LYS A 607 -40.60 -9.15 4.17
CA LYS A 607 -40.03 -8.90 5.49
C LYS A 607 -40.58 -7.55 5.93
N GLU A 608 -41.18 -7.50 7.12
CA GLU A 608 -41.63 -6.23 7.70
C GLU A 608 -40.43 -5.29 7.63
N LYS A 609 -40.58 -4.17 6.91
CA LYS A 609 -39.60 -3.09 7.01
C LYS A 609 -39.44 -2.84 8.50
N LYS A 610 -38.21 -2.89 9.02
CA LYS A 610 -37.96 -2.21 10.30
C LYS A 610 -38.54 -0.80 10.11
N PRO A 611 -39.38 -0.31 11.02
CA PRO A 611 -40.13 0.91 10.80
C PRO A 611 -39.21 1.97 10.25
N THR A 612 -39.39 2.33 8.98
CA THR A 612 -38.73 3.49 8.39
C THR A 612 -39.32 4.66 9.15
N VAL A 613 -38.55 5.16 10.11
CA VAL A 613 -38.83 6.41 10.79
C VAL A 613 -39.00 7.44 9.68
N ALA A 614 -40.21 7.98 9.55
CA ALA A 614 -40.43 9.18 8.77
C ALA A 614 -39.36 10.18 9.20
N SER A 615 -38.71 10.84 8.24
CA SER A 615 -37.66 11.84 8.44
C SER A 615 -37.92 12.71 9.68
N ASP A 616 -37.40 12.26 10.82
CA ASP A 616 -37.32 12.86 12.14
C ASP A 616 -36.85 11.74 13.09
N ALA A 617 -35.57 11.80 13.46
CA ALA A 617 -34.93 11.03 14.53
C ALA A 617 -34.86 9.49 14.36
N VAL A 618 -33.71 9.01 13.88
CA VAL A 618 -33.23 7.66 14.21
C VAL A 618 -32.85 7.64 15.69
N GLU A 619 -33.71 7.11 16.55
CA GLU A 619 -33.27 6.47 17.80
C GLU A 619 -33.31 4.96 17.57
N GLY A 620 -32.13 4.37 17.42
CA GLY A 620 -31.92 2.94 17.57
C GLY A 620 -32.09 2.52 19.03
N ASP A 621 -32.38 1.24 19.23
CA ASP A 621 -32.31 0.58 20.53
C ASP A 621 -31.03 1.00 21.26
N ALA A 622 -31.22 1.36 22.53
CA ALA A 622 -30.17 1.76 23.46
C ALA A 622 -29.16 0.63 23.66
N ALA A 623 -28.12 0.64 22.82
CA ALA A 623 -26.75 0.29 23.14
C ALA A 623 -25.85 1.02 22.12
N ASP A 624 -25.44 2.23 22.50
CA ASP A 624 -24.46 3.12 21.85
C ASP A 624 -24.72 3.55 20.39
N ALA A 625 -25.69 4.44 20.17
CA ALA A 625 -25.76 5.25 18.96
C ALA A 625 -24.66 6.32 18.98
N ALA A 626 -23.60 6.14 18.20
CA ALA A 626 -22.52 7.11 18.07
C ALA A 626 -23.01 8.38 17.36
N VAL A 627 -22.87 9.53 18.02
CA VAL A 627 -23.20 10.85 17.45
C VAL A 627 -22.33 11.10 16.21
N GLU A 628 -22.94 11.45 15.07
CA GLU A 628 -22.20 11.77 13.84
C GLU A 628 -21.39 13.06 14.02
N VAL A 629 -20.06 12.97 13.86
CA VAL A 629 -19.12 14.07 14.07
C VAL A 629 -18.85 14.79 12.75
N THR A 630 -18.98 16.12 12.75
CA THR A 630 -18.68 16.99 11.59
C THR A 630 -17.40 17.80 11.79
N SER A 631 -16.90 18.41 10.72
CA SER A 631 -15.77 19.36 10.80
C SER A 631 -16.04 20.52 11.77
N ALA A 632 -17.28 21.03 11.81
CA ALA A 632 -17.69 22.09 12.72
C ALA A 632 -17.60 21.68 14.21
N ASP A 633 -17.97 20.43 14.54
CA ASP A 633 -17.89 19.91 15.91
C ASP A 633 -16.44 19.81 16.38
N ILE A 634 -15.56 19.35 15.49
CA ILE A 634 -14.11 19.26 15.73
C ILE A 634 -13.52 20.65 15.97
N ILE A 635 -13.84 21.63 15.13
CA ILE A 635 -13.33 23.00 15.27
C ILE A 635 -13.86 23.66 16.56
N ALA A 636 -15.13 23.44 16.91
CA ALA A 636 -15.70 23.93 18.17
C ALA A 636 -15.05 23.29 19.41
N ALA A 637 -14.69 22.00 19.33
CA ALA A 637 -13.94 21.33 20.38
C ALA A 637 -12.51 21.88 20.50
N ILE A 638 -11.82 22.12 19.37
CA ILE A 638 -10.49 22.74 19.36
C ILE A 638 -10.53 24.14 19.99
N ASP A 639 -11.51 24.97 19.63
CA ASP A 639 -11.67 26.31 20.20
C ASP A 639 -11.91 26.28 21.71
N HIS A 640 -12.74 25.35 22.18
CA HIS A 640 -12.97 25.12 23.61
C HIS A 640 -11.70 24.63 24.33
N TYR A 641 -10.99 23.66 23.74
CA TYR A 641 -9.77 23.10 24.30
C TYR A 641 -8.67 24.16 24.45
N LEU A 642 -8.50 25.04 23.45
CA LEU A 642 -7.51 26.11 23.48
C LEU A 642 -7.81 27.17 24.54
N LYS A 643 -9.10 27.47 24.81
CA LYS A 643 -9.53 28.40 25.87
C LYS A 643 -9.28 27.87 27.27
N GLU A 644 -9.49 26.57 27.49
CA GLU A 644 -9.24 25.91 28.77
C GLU A 644 -7.74 25.61 29.00
N ASN A 645 -6.95 25.54 27.91
CA ASN A 645 -5.52 25.19 27.96
C ASN A 645 -4.63 26.24 27.25
N PRO A 646 -4.56 27.49 27.74
CA PRO A 646 -3.82 28.57 27.07
C PRO A 646 -2.32 28.28 26.89
N ALA A 647 -1.72 27.43 27.74
CA ALA A 647 -0.33 27.00 27.61
C ALA A 647 -0.04 26.16 26.35
N VAL A 648 -1.06 25.54 25.74
CA VAL A 648 -0.95 24.78 24.48
C VAL A 648 -0.76 25.73 23.30
N ALA A 649 -1.54 26.82 23.27
CA ALA A 649 -1.42 27.88 22.28
C ALA A 649 -0.05 28.59 22.38
N GLU A 650 0.39 28.91 23.59
CA GLU A 650 1.67 29.61 23.81
C GLU A 650 2.90 28.90 23.21
N LYS A 651 2.88 27.55 23.12
CA LYS A 651 4.01 26.75 22.63
C LYS A 651 4.09 26.61 21.10
N ALA A 652 2.95 26.61 20.39
CA ALA A 652 2.93 26.33 18.95
C ALA A 652 3.15 27.58 18.08
N GLN A 653 2.57 28.73 18.46
CA GLN A 653 2.73 30.02 17.76
C GLN A 653 2.49 29.94 16.24
N THR A 654 1.47 29.20 15.79
CA THR A 654 1.20 28.92 14.36
C THR A 654 -0.28 29.11 14.04
N VAL A 655 -0.58 29.66 12.86
CA VAL A 655 -1.95 29.82 12.33
C VAL A 655 -2.17 28.87 11.16
N PHE A 656 -3.17 28.01 11.25
CA PHE A 656 -3.56 27.08 10.20
C PHE A 656 -4.82 27.55 9.47
N GLN A 657 -4.81 27.43 8.14
CA GLN A 657 -6.02 27.49 7.31
C GLN A 657 -6.43 26.07 6.92
N LEU A 658 -7.68 25.71 7.19
CA LEU A 658 -8.29 24.46 6.73
C LEU A 658 -9.28 24.80 5.61
N LYS A 659 -9.13 24.13 4.46
CA LYS A 659 -10.05 24.22 3.32
C LYS A 659 -10.63 22.83 3.06
N LEU A 660 -11.89 22.62 3.43
CA LEU A 660 -12.55 21.34 3.23
C LEU A 660 -13.41 21.37 1.98
N SER A 661 -13.48 20.25 1.25
CA SER A 661 -14.43 20.04 0.15
C SER A 661 -15.49 19.02 0.55
N ASP A 662 -16.64 19.08 -0.13
CA ASP A 662 -17.73 18.09 -0.02
C ASP A 662 -18.29 17.89 1.42
N PRO A 663 -18.87 18.94 2.06
CA PRO A 663 -19.16 20.27 1.51
C PRO A 663 -18.01 21.28 1.68
N ASP A 664 -18.00 22.30 0.80
CA ASP A 664 -16.99 23.37 0.85
C ASP A 664 -17.10 24.19 2.14
N SER A 665 -16.04 24.16 2.96
CA SER A 665 -15.96 24.96 4.18
C SER A 665 -14.54 25.48 4.47
N LEU A 666 -14.48 26.61 5.18
CA LEU A 666 -13.23 27.29 5.51
C LEU A 666 -13.14 27.53 7.02
N TRP A 667 -12.07 27.01 7.62
CA TRP A 667 -11.82 27.13 9.06
C TRP A 667 -10.41 27.66 9.32
N THR A 668 -10.28 28.46 10.36
CA THR A 668 -8.99 28.97 10.85
C THR A 668 -8.75 28.40 12.25
N ILE A 669 -7.55 27.87 12.48
CA ILE A 669 -7.06 27.48 13.81
C ILE A 669 -5.86 28.38 14.13
N ASP A 670 -6.04 29.32 15.03
CA ASP A 670 -5.01 30.28 15.45
C ASP A 670 -4.45 29.88 16.83
N LEU A 671 -3.32 29.17 16.81
CA LEU A 671 -2.61 28.80 18.02
C LEU A 671 -1.79 29.97 18.60
N LYS A 672 -1.70 31.13 17.95
CA LYS A 672 -1.08 32.33 18.54
C LYS A 672 -2.05 33.02 19.49
N THR A 673 -3.32 33.07 19.11
CA THR A 673 -4.38 33.71 19.91
C THR A 673 -5.19 32.71 20.74
N GLY A 674 -5.02 31.41 20.51
CA GLY A 674 -5.74 30.34 21.22
C GLY A 674 -7.20 30.25 20.82
N SER A 675 -7.49 30.39 19.53
CA SER A 675 -8.86 30.37 18.99
C SER A 675 -8.98 29.52 17.73
N ALA A 676 -10.16 28.94 17.51
CA ALA A 676 -10.48 28.27 16.27
C ALA A 676 -11.93 28.57 15.84
N GLY A 677 -12.17 28.68 14.54
CA GLY A 677 -13.51 29.03 14.07
C GLY A 677 -13.62 29.17 12.56
N ALA A 678 -14.85 29.46 12.11
CA ALA A 678 -15.13 29.63 10.69
C ALA A 678 -14.47 30.90 10.15
N GLY A 679 -13.90 30.82 8.95
CA GLY A 679 -13.34 31.96 8.24
C GLY A 679 -12.02 31.67 7.53
N GLU A 680 -11.64 32.62 6.68
CA GLU A 680 -10.36 32.63 5.98
C GLU A 680 -9.41 33.64 6.64
N THR A 681 -8.15 33.26 6.78
CA THR A 681 -7.09 34.15 7.23
C THR A 681 -6.20 34.57 6.06
N ALA A 682 -5.82 35.85 6.03
CA ALA A 682 -4.97 36.39 4.96
C ALA A 682 -3.49 35.97 5.05
N LYS A 683 -3.06 35.40 6.18
CA LYS A 683 -1.66 34.99 6.43
C LYS A 683 -1.57 33.69 7.26
N PRO A 684 -2.00 32.54 6.72
CA PRO A 684 -1.76 31.26 7.38
C PRO A 684 -0.27 30.89 7.30
N ASP A 685 0.27 30.30 8.35
CA ASP A 685 1.61 29.72 8.36
C ASP A 685 1.60 28.37 7.61
N ALA A 686 0.49 27.62 7.67
CA ALA A 686 0.23 26.44 6.86
C ALA A 686 -1.26 26.31 6.48
N THR A 687 -1.54 25.75 5.30
CA THR A 687 -2.88 25.49 4.77
C THR A 687 -3.04 24.00 4.47
N LEU A 688 -4.10 23.39 5.00
CA LEU A 688 -4.48 21.99 4.77
C LEU A 688 -5.74 21.95 3.88
N GLN A 689 -5.70 21.19 2.80
CA GLN A 689 -6.82 21.01 1.88
C GLN A 689 -7.13 19.53 1.69
N LEU A 690 -8.37 19.12 1.98
CA LEU A 690 -8.85 17.73 1.90
C LEU A 690 -10.38 17.67 1.96
N ALA A 691 -10.99 16.55 1.60
CA ALA A 691 -12.44 16.37 1.77
C ALA A 691 -12.83 16.33 3.26
N GLU A 692 -14.05 16.78 3.61
CA GLU A 692 -14.55 16.78 4.99
C GLU A 692 -14.49 15.39 5.62
N GLU A 693 -14.92 14.36 4.89
CA GLU A 693 -14.85 12.96 5.32
C GLU A 693 -13.42 12.53 5.70
N SER A 694 -12.42 12.99 4.93
CA SER A 694 -11.01 12.65 5.16
C SER A 694 -10.46 13.38 6.38
N TYR A 695 -10.93 14.62 6.62
CA TYR A 695 -10.56 15.37 7.82
C TYR A 695 -11.14 14.77 9.09
N VAL A 696 -12.41 14.35 9.06
CA VAL A 696 -13.05 13.67 10.19
C VAL A 696 -12.37 12.32 10.47
N ALA A 697 -12.06 11.54 9.44
CA ALA A 697 -11.35 10.27 9.58
C ALA A 697 -9.93 10.44 10.14
N LEU A 698 -9.21 11.52 9.77
CA LEU A 698 -7.91 11.85 10.37
C LEU A 698 -8.01 12.09 11.87
N GLN A 699 -9.02 12.83 12.34
CA GLN A 699 -9.19 13.13 13.76
C GLN A 699 -9.66 11.93 14.58
N LYS A 700 -10.30 10.95 13.94
CA LYS A 700 -10.66 9.65 14.54
C LYS A 700 -9.51 8.63 14.54
N GLY A 701 -8.40 8.91 13.85
CA GLY A 701 -7.31 7.97 13.64
C GLY A 701 -7.63 6.84 12.63
N GLU A 702 -8.69 7.01 11.84
CA GLU A 702 -9.16 6.04 10.83
C GLU A 702 -8.49 6.24 9.46
N ALA A 703 -7.83 7.38 9.26
CA ALA A 703 -7.07 7.70 8.05
C ALA A 703 -5.60 8.00 8.38
N ASP A 704 -4.69 7.57 7.50
CA ASP A 704 -3.27 7.87 7.61
C ASP A 704 -2.92 9.17 6.86
N PRO A 705 -2.33 10.19 7.54
CA PRO A 705 -2.04 11.49 6.93
C PRO A 705 -0.97 11.42 5.84
N MET A 706 0.00 10.50 5.93
CA MET A 706 1.04 10.32 4.92
C MET A 706 0.48 9.68 3.64
N LYS A 707 -0.46 8.74 3.78
CA LYS A 707 -1.21 8.14 2.67
C LYS A 707 -2.10 9.17 1.99
N LEU A 708 -2.82 10.00 2.75
CA LEU A 708 -3.64 11.07 2.15
C LEU A 708 -2.76 12.09 1.41
N PHE A 709 -1.59 12.44 1.96
CA PHE A 709 -0.66 13.37 1.31
C PHE A 709 -0.03 12.78 0.04
N SER A 710 0.52 11.57 0.12
CA SER A 710 1.16 10.89 -1.03
C SER A 710 0.19 10.54 -2.16
N THR A 711 -1.09 10.34 -1.86
CA THR A 711 -2.16 10.12 -2.86
C THR A 711 -2.81 11.41 -3.35
N GLY A 712 -2.35 12.58 -2.89
CA GLY A 712 -2.85 13.89 -3.30
C GLY A 712 -4.23 14.26 -2.74
N LYS A 713 -4.81 13.44 -1.86
CA LYS A 713 -6.09 13.67 -1.17
C LYS A 713 -5.97 14.68 -0.02
N LEU A 714 -4.78 14.82 0.56
CA LEU A 714 -4.40 15.92 1.45
C LEU A 714 -3.35 16.77 0.74
N LYS A 715 -3.64 18.04 0.53
CA LYS A 715 -2.69 19.02 0.01
C LYS A 715 -2.28 19.96 1.12
N ILE A 716 -0.98 20.19 1.21
CA ILE A 716 -0.37 21.06 2.22
C ILE A 716 0.33 22.20 1.49
N ALA A 717 0.04 23.44 1.87
CA ALA A 717 0.72 24.62 1.40
C ALA A 717 1.24 25.46 2.58
N GLY A 718 2.38 26.13 2.44
CA GLY A 718 3.02 26.89 3.52
C GLY A 718 4.23 26.17 4.12
N ASP A 719 4.60 26.52 5.35
CA ASP A 719 5.80 25.97 6.00
C ASP A 719 5.54 24.54 6.52
N MET A 720 6.26 23.56 5.95
CA MET A 720 6.14 22.15 6.33
C MET A 720 6.57 21.89 7.78
N MET A 721 7.49 22.68 8.35
CA MET A 721 7.82 22.57 9.78
C MET A 721 6.67 23.05 10.67
N SER A 722 5.86 23.99 10.18
CA SER A 722 4.69 24.47 10.90
C SER A 722 3.55 23.45 10.91
N VAL A 723 3.47 22.54 9.93
CA VAL A 723 2.47 21.45 9.91
C VAL A 723 2.64 20.50 11.08
N ASN A 724 3.88 20.15 11.44
CA ASN A 724 4.16 19.27 12.59
C ASN A 724 3.65 19.85 13.91
N LYS A 725 3.48 21.18 14.00
CA LYS A 725 2.98 21.84 15.22
C LYS A 725 1.49 21.63 15.46
N ILE A 726 0.75 21.07 14.49
CA ILE A 726 -0.63 20.65 14.72
C ILE A 726 -0.71 19.51 15.76
N GLU A 727 0.39 18.78 15.98
CA GLU A 727 0.56 17.78 17.04
C GLU A 727 0.34 18.38 18.45
N ALA A 728 0.45 19.69 18.62
CA ALA A 728 0.08 20.35 19.88
C ALA A 728 -1.39 20.12 20.29
N LEU A 729 -2.25 19.75 19.33
CA LEU A 729 -3.64 19.38 19.56
C LEU A 729 -3.86 17.87 19.81
N SER A 730 -2.80 17.05 19.75
CA SER A 730 -2.90 15.58 19.87
C SER A 730 -3.35 15.08 21.25
N GLU A 731 -3.13 15.89 22.30
CA GLU A 731 -3.61 15.59 23.66
C GLU A 731 -5.08 16.00 23.89
N MET A 732 -5.74 16.61 22.90
CA MET A 732 -7.16 16.96 23.02
C MET A 732 -8.01 15.68 23.09
N PRO A 733 -8.81 15.48 24.16
CA PRO A 733 -9.64 14.29 24.29
C PRO A 733 -10.77 14.31 23.25
N PHE A 734 -10.93 13.20 22.52
CA PHE A 734 -11.98 13.07 21.50
C PHE A 734 -13.40 13.15 22.11
N ASP A 735 -13.56 12.86 23.40
CA ASP A 735 -14.82 13.05 24.14
C ASP A 735 -15.34 14.49 24.07
N LEU A 736 -14.45 15.47 23.94
CA LEU A 736 -14.85 16.88 23.78
C LEU A 736 -15.51 17.12 22.42
N VAL A 737 -15.07 16.42 21.37
CA VAL A 737 -15.68 16.46 20.04
C VAL A 737 -17.06 15.81 20.09
N LEU A 738 -17.20 14.69 20.80
CA LEU A 738 -18.48 14.02 21.02
C LEU A 738 -19.46 14.90 21.81
N GLU A 739 -18.98 15.64 22.81
CA GLU A 739 -19.78 16.61 23.57
C GLU A 739 -20.31 17.74 22.65
N LYS A 740 -19.48 18.29 21.77
CA LYS A 740 -19.92 19.34 20.83
C LYS A 740 -20.89 18.79 19.78
N ALA A 741 -20.65 17.59 19.27
CA ALA A 741 -21.58 16.92 18.37
C ALA A 741 -22.93 16.64 19.06
N ALA A 742 -22.92 16.21 20.33
CA ALA A 742 -24.14 16.00 21.12
C ALA A 742 -24.88 17.33 21.41
N ALA A 743 -24.15 18.40 21.72
CA ALA A 743 -24.74 19.74 21.92
C ALA A 743 -25.33 20.33 20.62
N ARG A 744 -24.71 20.05 19.46
CA ARG A 744 -25.27 20.38 18.15
C ARG A 744 -26.57 19.61 17.89
N ALA A 745 -26.58 18.30 18.16
CA ALA A 745 -27.79 17.47 18.07
C ALA A 745 -28.91 17.95 19.02
N GLY A 746 -28.54 18.55 20.17
CA GLY A 746 -29.45 19.16 21.15
C GLY A 746 -29.91 20.60 20.85
N GLY A 747 -29.53 21.21 19.71
CA GLY A 747 -30.07 22.48 19.23
C GLY A 747 -29.33 23.76 19.67
N ALA A 748 -28.06 23.68 20.10
CA ALA A 748 -27.33 24.82 20.68
C ALA A 748 -26.26 25.49 19.78
N ALA A 749 -26.02 25.04 18.53
CA ALA A 749 -24.92 25.59 17.71
C ALA A 749 -25.32 25.87 16.24
N PRO A 750 -24.85 26.98 15.63
CA PRO A 750 -25.15 27.33 14.25
C PRO A 750 -24.39 26.44 13.25
N ALA A 751 -25.02 26.15 12.12
CA ALA A 751 -24.44 25.41 10.99
C ALA A 751 -23.23 26.13 10.37
N ALA A 752 -22.28 25.34 9.83
CA ALA A 752 -21.08 25.85 9.16
C ALA A 752 -21.41 26.81 8.00
N PRO A 753 -20.67 27.92 7.83
CA PRO A 753 -20.87 28.81 6.70
C PRO A 753 -20.34 28.18 5.40
N VAL A 754 -21.22 28.09 4.41
CA VAL A 754 -20.89 27.68 3.03
C VAL A 754 -20.18 28.84 2.33
N ALA A 755 -18.96 28.62 1.85
CA ALA A 755 -18.22 29.60 1.06
C ALA A 755 -18.81 29.70 -0.36
N ALA A 756 -18.93 30.92 -0.89
CA ALA A 756 -19.35 31.14 -2.28
C ALA A 756 -18.25 30.63 -3.26
N PRO A 757 -18.60 30.04 -4.41
CA PRO A 757 -17.63 29.45 -5.33
C PRO A 757 -16.66 30.51 -5.86
N GLN A 758 -15.37 30.34 -5.57
CA GLN A 758 -14.29 31.16 -6.15
C GLN A 758 -13.87 30.59 -7.52
N SER A 759 -13.89 31.44 -8.54
CA SER A 759 -13.30 31.15 -9.85
C SER A 759 -11.79 30.92 -9.73
N ARG A 760 -11.29 29.75 -10.15
CA ARG A 760 -9.84 29.51 -10.30
C ARG A 760 -9.25 30.43 -11.38
N GLU A 761 -8.03 30.92 -11.14
CA GLU A 761 -7.30 31.71 -12.12
C GLU A 761 -6.87 30.81 -13.29
N PRO A 762 -7.14 31.16 -14.56
CA PRO A 762 -6.79 30.33 -15.71
C PRO A 762 -5.28 30.10 -15.83
N LEU A 763 -4.89 28.83 -15.96
CA LEU A 763 -3.51 28.38 -16.11
C LEU A 763 -3.06 28.36 -17.57
N ALA A 764 -3.96 28.10 -18.52
CA ALA A 764 -3.66 28.03 -19.94
C ALA A 764 -2.88 29.24 -20.47
N PRO A 765 -3.24 30.52 -20.17
CA PRO A 765 -2.46 31.66 -20.63
C PRO A 765 -1.00 31.63 -20.16
N LYS A 766 -0.74 31.23 -18.91
CA LYS A 766 0.62 31.12 -18.34
C LYS A 766 1.39 29.98 -18.99
N LEU A 767 0.73 28.84 -19.22
CA LEU A 767 1.31 27.66 -19.87
C LEU A 767 1.70 27.93 -21.33
N PHE A 768 0.82 28.58 -22.09
CA PHE A 768 1.11 28.94 -23.47
C PHE A 768 2.18 30.04 -23.55
N GLU A 769 2.25 31.00 -22.63
CA GLU A 769 3.37 31.95 -22.55
C GLU A 769 4.72 31.24 -22.31
N ALA A 770 4.75 30.29 -21.37
CA ALA A 770 5.94 29.48 -21.09
C ALA A 770 6.36 28.64 -22.31
N LEU A 771 5.37 28.10 -23.04
CA LEU A 771 5.62 27.37 -24.28
C LEU A 771 6.23 28.28 -25.35
N GLY A 772 5.76 29.51 -25.48
CA GLY A 772 6.32 30.51 -26.39
C GLY A 772 7.81 30.74 -26.14
N LYS A 773 8.19 30.99 -24.87
CA LYS A 773 9.60 31.16 -24.46
C LYS A 773 10.45 29.93 -24.77
N ARG A 774 9.93 28.74 -24.51
CA ARG A 774 10.63 27.48 -24.81
C ARG A 774 10.86 27.28 -26.31
N LEU A 775 9.89 27.65 -27.15
CA LEU A 775 10.04 27.57 -28.61
C LEU A 775 11.06 28.58 -29.16
N GLU A 776 11.21 29.75 -28.52
CA GLU A 776 12.25 30.73 -28.84
C GLU A 776 13.66 30.23 -28.44
N GLU A 777 13.79 29.61 -27.27
CA GLU A 777 15.07 29.07 -26.77
C GLU A 777 15.49 27.78 -27.48
N GLN A 778 14.52 26.99 -27.98
CA GLN A 778 14.74 25.68 -28.57
C GLN A 778 13.92 25.49 -29.87
N PRO A 779 14.27 26.19 -30.97
CA PRO A 779 13.53 26.14 -32.24
C PRO A 779 13.53 24.74 -32.91
N GLY A 780 14.40 23.84 -32.47
CA GLY A 780 14.44 22.44 -32.92
C GLY A 780 13.23 21.60 -32.51
N LEU A 781 12.52 21.97 -31.43
CA LEU A 781 11.31 21.27 -30.94
C LEU A 781 10.18 21.25 -31.98
N ALA A 782 10.07 22.29 -32.80
CA ALA A 782 9.05 22.34 -33.84
C ALA A 782 9.21 21.21 -34.87
N ASN A 783 10.44 20.78 -35.14
CA ASN A 783 10.73 19.72 -36.11
C ASN A 783 10.35 18.32 -35.60
N GLU A 784 10.11 18.13 -34.30
CA GLU A 784 9.71 16.83 -33.73
C GLU A 784 8.20 16.56 -33.95
N VAL A 785 7.40 17.61 -33.98
CA VAL A 785 5.93 17.54 -34.13
C VAL A 785 5.49 17.83 -35.57
N GLY A 786 6.00 18.91 -36.19
CA GLY A 786 5.77 19.24 -37.60
C GLY A 786 4.31 19.50 -38.00
N ALA A 787 3.46 19.97 -37.06
CA ALA A 787 2.02 20.09 -37.24
C ALA A 787 1.48 21.43 -36.73
N VAL A 788 0.29 21.82 -37.21
CA VAL A 788 -0.49 22.92 -36.64
C VAL A 788 -1.49 22.33 -35.65
N LEU A 789 -1.38 22.68 -34.36
CA LEU A 789 -2.23 22.17 -33.29
C LEU A 789 -3.24 23.22 -32.84
N GLN A 790 -4.51 22.85 -32.73
CA GLN A 790 -5.56 23.64 -32.10
C GLN A 790 -5.86 23.10 -30.70
N PHE A 791 -5.79 23.95 -29.68
CA PHE A 791 -6.22 23.64 -28.33
C PHE A 791 -7.55 24.35 -28.02
N TYR A 792 -8.52 23.58 -27.52
CA TYR A 792 -9.73 24.06 -26.86
C TYR A 792 -9.62 23.69 -25.38
N VAL A 793 -9.33 24.68 -24.54
CA VAL A 793 -9.22 24.51 -23.10
C VAL A 793 -10.55 24.92 -22.47
N ARG A 794 -11.15 24.07 -21.64
CA ARG A 794 -12.41 24.36 -20.92
C ARG A 794 -12.12 24.79 -19.49
N ASP A 795 -13.06 25.53 -18.89
CA ASP A 795 -13.08 25.86 -17.46
C ASP A 795 -11.82 26.54 -16.91
N PRO A 796 -11.51 27.80 -17.34
CA PRO A 796 -12.34 28.63 -18.21
C PRO A 796 -11.99 28.47 -19.70
N ASP A 797 -12.99 28.70 -20.54
CA ASP A 797 -12.87 28.53 -22.00
C ASP A 797 -11.78 29.42 -22.61
N SER A 798 -10.77 28.79 -23.22
CA SER A 798 -9.75 29.48 -24.02
C SER A 798 -9.31 28.65 -25.22
N LYS A 799 -8.81 29.32 -26.26
CA LYS A 799 -8.48 28.72 -27.55
C LYS A 799 -7.11 29.15 -27.99
N TRP A 800 -6.27 28.19 -28.40
CA TRP A 800 -4.88 28.44 -28.73
C TRP A 800 -4.44 27.67 -29.97
N VAL A 801 -3.66 28.32 -30.81
CA VAL A 801 -3.06 27.72 -32.00
C VAL A 801 -1.55 27.66 -31.81
N VAL A 802 -1.00 26.45 -31.91
CA VAL A 802 0.45 26.19 -31.89
C VAL A 802 0.86 25.70 -33.29
N ASP A 803 1.49 26.57 -34.07
CA ASP A 803 2.03 26.24 -35.39
C ASP A 803 3.48 25.80 -35.26
N LEU A 804 3.69 24.49 -35.29
CA LEU A 804 5.01 23.84 -35.30
C LEU A 804 5.37 23.36 -36.72
N LYS A 805 4.54 23.67 -37.73
CA LYS A 805 4.73 23.24 -39.12
C LYS A 805 5.51 24.26 -39.93
N HIS A 806 5.26 25.55 -39.70
CA HIS A 806 5.91 26.65 -40.41
C HIS A 806 7.04 27.26 -39.57
N GLN A 807 8.05 27.80 -40.24
CA GLN A 807 9.23 28.41 -39.60
C GLN A 807 9.23 29.93 -39.80
N PRO A 808 9.39 30.75 -38.74
CA PRO A 808 9.57 30.35 -37.34
C PRO A 808 8.28 29.77 -36.71
N PRO A 809 8.37 28.92 -35.66
CA PRO A 809 7.19 28.40 -34.96
C PRO A 809 6.37 29.55 -34.38
N ALA A 810 5.05 29.44 -34.45
CA ALA A 810 4.16 30.52 -34.02
C ALA A 810 3.14 30.03 -33.00
N LEU A 811 2.94 30.83 -31.95
CA LEU A 811 1.90 30.64 -30.96
C LEU A 811 0.95 31.83 -31.00
N LYS A 812 -0.35 31.58 -31.11
CA LYS A 812 -1.37 32.64 -31.06
C LYS A 812 -2.63 32.19 -30.33
N MET A 813 -3.28 33.12 -29.64
CA MET A 813 -4.61 32.90 -29.08
C MET A 813 -5.65 32.99 -30.20
N GLY A 814 -6.65 32.09 -30.19
CA GLY A 814 -7.73 32.03 -31.17
C GLY A 814 -7.88 30.66 -31.84
N GLU A 815 -8.50 30.66 -33.01
CA GLU A 815 -8.80 29.47 -33.79
C GLU A 815 -8.06 29.47 -35.15
N THR A 816 -7.96 28.29 -35.76
CA THR A 816 -7.50 28.14 -37.14
C THR A 816 -8.27 27.04 -37.87
N ASP A 817 -8.66 27.31 -39.11
CA ASP A 817 -9.28 26.31 -40.00
C ASP A 817 -8.24 25.33 -40.60
N GLY A 818 -6.95 25.60 -40.38
CA GLY A 818 -5.82 24.83 -40.90
C GLY A 818 -5.17 23.86 -39.91
N ALA A 819 -5.85 23.51 -38.81
CA ALA A 819 -5.31 22.62 -37.79
C ALA A 819 -5.14 21.18 -38.33
N THR A 820 -3.98 20.59 -38.08
CA THR A 820 -3.70 19.17 -38.36
C THR A 820 -4.31 18.27 -37.28
N THR A 821 -4.32 18.77 -36.04
CA THR A 821 -4.86 18.07 -34.86
C THR A 821 -5.51 19.09 -33.95
N THR A 822 -6.70 18.77 -33.46
CA THR A 822 -7.45 19.53 -32.47
C THR A 822 -7.48 18.76 -31.15
N ILE A 823 -7.17 19.41 -30.05
CA ILE A 823 -7.08 18.84 -28.71
C ILE A 823 -8.05 19.60 -27.81
N THR A 824 -8.97 18.89 -27.17
CA THR A 824 -9.94 19.45 -26.23
C THR A 824 -9.75 18.83 -24.84
N LEU A 825 -9.55 19.65 -23.81
CA LEU A 825 -9.30 19.25 -22.42
C LEU A 825 -9.66 20.41 -21.47
N ASP A 826 -9.75 20.18 -20.17
CA ASP A 826 -9.97 21.29 -19.21
C ASP A 826 -8.64 21.89 -18.76
N ASP A 827 -8.68 23.09 -18.19
CA ASP A 827 -7.51 23.88 -17.81
C ASP A 827 -6.62 23.15 -16.78
N ALA A 828 -7.23 22.31 -15.93
CA ALA A 828 -6.55 21.47 -14.97
C ALA A 828 -5.77 20.33 -15.65
N GLU A 829 -6.38 19.62 -16.61
CA GLU A 829 -5.73 18.55 -17.37
C GLU A 829 -4.57 19.07 -18.22
N LEU A 830 -4.68 20.29 -18.76
CA LEU A 830 -3.57 20.94 -19.46
C LEU A 830 -2.39 21.19 -18.52
N ALA A 831 -2.66 21.55 -17.27
CA ALA A 831 -1.64 21.72 -16.25
C ALA A 831 -0.98 20.38 -15.86
N GLU A 832 -1.76 19.32 -15.61
CA GLU A 832 -1.20 17.97 -15.32
C GLU A 832 -0.32 17.45 -16.47
N LEU A 833 -0.72 17.71 -17.71
CA LEU A 833 0.04 17.30 -18.89
C LEU A 833 1.32 18.14 -19.03
N SER A 834 1.27 19.40 -18.58
CA SER A 834 2.39 20.33 -18.60
C SER A 834 3.38 20.14 -17.44
N SER A 835 2.95 19.64 -16.28
CA SER A 835 3.83 19.23 -15.17
C SER A 835 4.46 17.85 -15.43
N GLY A 836 3.82 17.03 -16.26
CA GLY A 836 4.24 15.66 -16.55
C GLY A 836 3.76 14.64 -15.52
N GLU A 837 2.78 15.02 -14.69
CA GLU A 837 2.05 14.15 -13.77
C GLU A 837 1.17 13.13 -14.52
N THR A 838 0.76 13.47 -15.74
CA THR A 838 -0.01 12.58 -16.62
C THR A 838 0.57 12.55 -18.03
N THR A 839 0.01 11.70 -18.88
CA THR A 839 0.36 11.60 -20.32
C THR A 839 -0.88 11.82 -21.17
N THR A 840 -0.69 12.23 -22.44
CA THR A 840 -1.80 12.35 -23.39
C THR A 840 -2.59 11.04 -23.51
N GLN A 841 -1.89 9.90 -23.48
CA GLN A 841 -2.53 8.57 -23.54
C GLN A 841 -3.41 8.30 -22.32
N SER A 842 -2.93 8.64 -21.11
CA SER A 842 -3.69 8.48 -19.86
C SER A 842 -4.96 9.34 -19.85
N LEU A 843 -4.87 10.62 -20.21
CA LEU A 843 -6.03 11.50 -20.25
C LEU A 843 -7.05 11.09 -21.33
N PHE A 844 -6.57 10.63 -22.49
CA PHE A 844 -7.43 10.12 -23.54
C PHE A 844 -8.17 8.84 -23.10
N GLN A 845 -7.47 7.89 -22.47
CA GLN A 845 -8.07 6.65 -21.94
C GLN A 845 -9.11 6.90 -20.85
N ARG A 846 -8.94 7.96 -20.05
CA ARG A 846 -9.87 8.38 -18.99
C ARG A 846 -11.05 9.23 -19.49
N GLY A 847 -11.09 9.55 -20.79
CA GLY A 847 -12.12 10.41 -21.39
C GLY A 847 -12.01 11.90 -20.99
N ARG A 848 -10.86 12.30 -20.45
CA ARG A 848 -10.57 13.67 -19.98
C ARG A 848 -9.88 14.54 -21.04
N LEU A 849 -9.40 13.93 -22.11
CA LEU A 849 -8.83 14.60 -23.27
C LEU A 849 -9.45 14.00 -24.55
N ARG A 850 -9.88 14.87 -25.47
CA ARG A 850 -10.42 14.51 -26.77
C ARG A 850 -9.48 15.00 -27.87
N ILE A 851 -9.28 14.18 -28.89
CA ILE A 851 -8.47 14.50 -30.08
C ILE A 851 -9.33 14.34 -31.32
N ASP A 852 -9.35 15.36 -32.17
CA ASP A 852 -9.99 15.35 -33.49
C ASP A 852 -8.91 15.66 -34.56
N GLY A 853 -8.90 14.94 -35.69
CA GLY A 853 -7.87 15.10 -36.75
C GLY A 853 -6.79 14.01 -36.73
N ASP A 854 -5.57 14.32 -37.17
CA ASP A 854 -4.46 13.37 -37.17
C ASP A 854 -4.00 13.09 -35.72
N MET A 855 -3.91 11.80 -35.34
CA MET A 855 -3.48 11.42 -34.00
C MET A 855 -1.96 11.40 -33.82
N GLN A 856 -1.17 11.36 -34.91
CA GLN A 856 0.29 11.27 -34.79
C GLN A 856 0.91 12.47 -34.05
N PRO A 857 0.50 13.73 -34.28
CA PRO A 857 1.01 14.88 -33.52
C PRO A 857 0.60 14.85 -32.04
N ALA A 858 -0.58 14.32 -31.70
CA ALA A 858 -1.05 14.22 -30.31
C ALA A 858 -0.22 13.23 -29.45
N HIS A 859 0.38 12.21 -30.07
CA HIS A 859 1.33 11.33 -29.40
C HIS A 859 2.70 11.99 -29.11
N ARG A 860 2.94 13.19 -29.65
CA ARG A 860 4.20 13.93 -29.53
C ARG A 860 4.05 15.23 -28.73
N LEU A 861 3.10 15.28 -27.79
CA LEU A 861 2.89 16.44 -26.90
C LEU A 861 3.89 16.55 -25.75
N ASN A 862 4.96 15.74 -25.74
CA ASN A 862 5.98 15.77 -24.69
C ASN A 862 6.68 17.12 -24.55
N PHE A 863 6.63 17.98 -25.58
CA PHE A 863 7.17 19.34 -25.50
C PHE A 863 6.44 20.24 -24.48
N LEU A 864 5.21 19.86 -24.08
CA LEU A 864 4.46 20.53 -23.02
C LEU A 864 4.99 20.18 -21.61
N LYS A 865 5.71 19.07 -21.46
CA LYS A 865 6.20 18.60 -20.16
C LYS A 865 7.23 19.55 -19.55
N GLY A 866 7.12 19.80 -18.25
CA GLY A 866 7.96 20.70 -17.47
C GLY A 866 7.78 22.18 -17.82
N LEU A 867 6.64 22.60 -18.37
CA LEU A 867 6.33 24.03 -18.58
C LEU A 867 5.97 24.76 -17.28
N ILE A 868 5.59 24.00 -16.24
CA ILE A 868 5.35 24.46 -14.87
C ILE A 868 6.13 23.61 -13.88
#